data_AF-A0A367RNX7-F1
#
_entry.id   AF-A0A367RNX7-F1
#
_cell.length_a   1.000
_cell.length_b   1.000
_cell.length_c   1.000
_cell.angle_alpha   90.00
_cell.angle_beta   90.00
_cell.angle_gamma   90.00
#
_symmetry.space_group_name_H-M   'P 1'
#
loop_
_entity.id
_entity.type
_entity.pdbx_description
1 polymer ?
#
loop_
_entity_poly.entity_id
_entity_poly.type
_entity_poly.pdbx_seq_one_letter_code
_entity_poly.pdbx_strand_id
1 'polypeptide(L)'
;MVLRPYQYYAVEAIIKRVKDTDKNGYIWHTTGSGKTLTSFKAAQILTQIPKVHKVLFVVDRADLDYQTSREFNYFSPDCVDTTDNTRQLVEQMAGDNRLIVTTIQKLNRAIKSQKHEAAMEHLKDKRIVFIFDECHRSQFGETHKNIVKFFTQAQMFGFTGTPIFADNAASNEHGKRTTKDLFQECLHKYVITNAIADENVLKFSVEYWGKIKRKDGTLITEPKLDREFFENPDRISLIVDWIIANHNRKTHGRKFSAMLCASSVDTLITYYDTFKNKQKQGLHDLRVITIFTPGDNEEDQDANGLIGEPDFNISADTSNRSHSRDKLNQFIADYNQMYQTQHSAKDSQAFYAYYKDIAKRMKDRDRENFQDQERADILLVVNMFLTGFDVKKLNTLYVDKNLKYHGLIQAYSRTNRILGELKSQGNIVSFRNLKDNTDQAVALFSDTNASEEIFIEPYEYYIEKFNDGVQELRAIATIPNDVNKLISEDDQVEFVKAFRNLIRLQNVSKSFTEFSFSDLNLDEQTFEDYKSKYLDIYDRTRSKPDDEKESLVEEVDFELELIQRDEINVSYILKLLANLQRDIKDDATQEDYQNQKASILELIGKEVQLRSKRDLLEKFIEERLPTLEPQEKVETVFQDFWTQERIEAIQQLCLEENLKIEAVNQMIADYKFSGKEPLRETVLSACNEKPKLLERKKIFARVVSKLLDIINKFDDALGELGEEE
;
A
#
# COMPACT_ATOMS: atom_id res chain seq x y z
N MET A 1 -10.32 8.75 -17.30
CA MET A 1 -10.42 7.31 -16.95
C MET A 1 -11.34 6.62 -17.93
N VAL A 2 -10.91 5.47 -18.45
CA VAL A 2 -11.72 4.57 -19.26
C VAL A 2 -12.24 3.46 -18.35
N LEU A 3 -13.52 3.10 -18.47
CA LEU A 3 -14.09 1.99 -17.70
C LEU A 3 -13.57 0.64 -18.21
N ARG A 4 -13.29 -0.29 -17.29
CA ARG A 4 -13.00 -1.69 -17.64
C ARG A 4 -14.25 -2.38 -18.19
N PRO A 5 -14.11 -3.48 -18.97
CA PRO A 5 -15.26 -4.16 -19.58
C PRO A 5 -16.38 -4.54 -18.58
N TYR A 6 -16.04 -5.15 -17.44
CA TYR A 6 -17.04 -5.52 -16.41
C TYR A 6 -17.75 -4.30 -15.80
N GLN A 7 -17.09 -3.15 -15.73
CA GLN A 7 -17.68 -1.89 -15.26
C GLN A 7 -18.64 -1.33 -16.31
N TYR A 8 -18.24 -1.38 -17.59
CA TYR A 8 -19.08 -0.96 -18.71
C TYR A 8 -20.38 -1.77 -18.76
N TYR A 9 -20.30 -3.10 -18.72
CA TYR A 9 -21.49 -3.97 -18.76
C TYR A 9 -22.40 -3.79 -17.54
N ALA A 10 -21.83 -3.55 -16.35
CA ALA A 10 -22.62 -3.22 -15.16
C ALA A 10 -23.40 -1.91 -15.32
N VAL A 11 -22.76 -0.87 -15.86
CA VAL A 11 -23.39 0.43 -16.15
C VAL A 11 -24.48 0.28 -17.20
N GLU A 12 -24.22 -0.47 -18.28
CA GLU A 12 -25.20 -0.75 -19.34
C GLU A 12 -26.43 -1.48 -18.78
N ALA A 13 -26.23 -2.49 -17.92
CA ALA A 13 -27.31 -3.23 -17.30
C ALA A 13 -28.23 -2.35 -16.43
N ILE A 14 -27.65 -1.42 -15.66
CA ILE A 14 -28.42 -0.44 -14.88
C ILE A 14 -29.20 0.49 -15.80
N ILE A 15 -28.56 1.05 -16.83
CA ILE A 15 -29.21 1.97 -17.78
C ILE A 15 -30.39 1.28 -18.47
N LYS A 16 -30.19 0.04 -18.93
CA LYS A 16 -31.24 -0.78 -19.54
C LYS A 16 -32.40 -1.00 -18.57
N ARG A 17 -32.11 -1.38 -17.32
CA ARG A 17 -33.11 -1.58 -16.28
C ARG A 17 -33.95 -0.32 -16.03
N VAL A 18 -33.33 0.86 -16.00
CA VAL A 18 -34.03 2.16 -15.83
C VAL A 18 -34.83 2.54 -17.07
N LYS A 19 -34.35 2.26 -18.28
CA LYS A 19 -35.10 2.57 -19.51
C LYS A 19 -36.35 1.69 -19.67
N ASP A 20 -36.20 0.41 -19.37
CA ASP A 20 -37.16 -0.62 -19.74
C ASP A 20 -38.17 -0.93 -18.62
N THR A 21 -37.80 -0.67 -17.35
CA THR A 21 -38.62 -1.05 -16.18
C THR A 21 -38.53 -0.02 -15.03
N ASP A 22 -39.39 -0.20 -14.02
CA ASP A 22 -39.37 0.48 -12.72
C ASP A 22 -38.77 -0.39 -11.60
N LYS A 23 -38.28 -1.60 -11.93
CA LYS A 23 -37.73 -2.55 -10.98
C LYS A 23 -36.33 -2.16 -10.50
N ASN A 24 -36.00 -2.58 -9.28
CA ASN A 24 -34.68 -2.39 -8.68
C ASN A 24 -33.66 -3.39 -9.25
N GLY A 25 -32.39 -3.21 -8.86
CA GLY A 25 -31.34 -4.19 -9.13
C GLY A 25 -30.09 -3.95 -8.27
N TYR A 26 -29.16 -4.89 -8.25
CA TYR A 26 -27.85 -4.68 -7.63
C TYR A 26 -26.72 -5.22 -8.50
N ILE A 27 -25.53 -4.69 -8.26
CA ILE A 27 -24.28 -5.10 -8.89
C ILE A 27 -23.41 -5.74 -7.83
N TRP A 28 -23.01 -6.99 -8.08
CA TRP A 28 -22.08 -7.71 -7.23
C TRP A 28 -20.69 -7.68 -7.83
N HIS A 29 -19.86 -6.75 -7.36
CA HIS A 29 -18.51 -6.54 -7.85
C HIS A 29 -17.55 -6.62 -6.67
N THR A 30 -16.51 -7.47 -6.73
CA THR A 30 -15.61 -7.70 -5.59
C THR A 30 -14.95 -6.42 -5.05
N THR A 31 -14.52 -6.47 -3.80
CA THR A 31 -13.80 -5.35 -3.15
C THR A 31 -12.53 -5.01 -3.93
N GLY A 32 -12.31 -3.72 -4.22
CA GLY A 32 -11.16 -3.27 -5.02
C GLY A 32 -11.35 -3.24 -6.54
N SER A 33 -12.50 -3.68 -7.05
CA SER A 33 -12.77 -3.67 -8.50
C SER A 33 -13.16 -2.29 -9.08
N GLY A 34 -13.13 -1.22 -8.27
CA GLY A 34 -13.56 0.12 -8.69
C GLY A 34 -15.09 0.31 -8.70
N LYS A 35 -15.79 -0.26 -7.71
CA LYS A 35 -17.25 -0.09 -7.52
C LYS A 35 -17.67 1.38 -7.47
N THR A 36 -17.02 2.18 -6.63
CA THR A 36 -17.31 3.61 -6.43
C THR A 36 -17.26 4.41 -7.73
N LEU A 37 -16.24 4.16 -8.56
CA LEU A 37 -16.14 4.79 -9.88
C LEU A 37 -17.28 4.34 -10.80
N THR A 38 -17.59 3.05 -10.81
CA THR A 38 -18.63 2.45 -11.65
C THR A 38 -20.02 2.97 -11.29
N SER A 39 -20.33 3.01 -9.99
CA SER A 39 -21.60 3.47 -9.44
C SER A 39 -21.80 4.97 -9.64
N PHE A 40 -20.74 5.77 -9.44
CA PHE A 40 -20.78 7.20 -9.74
C PHE A 40 -20.98 7.47 -11.23
N LYS A 41 -20.31 6.72 -12.11
CA LYS A 41 -20.48 6.87 -13.56
C LYS A 41 -21.88 6.48 -14.02
N ALA A 42 -22.46 5.42 -13.46
CA ALA A 42 -23.86 5.07 -13.68
C ALA A 42 -24.78 6.24 -13.27
N ALA A 43 -24.58 6.81 -12.08
CA ALA A 43 -25.38 7.93 -11.60
C ALA A 43 -25.33 9.15 -12.55
N GLN A 44 -24.14 9.49 -13.06
CA GLN A 44 -23.97 10.56 -14.06
C GLN A 44 -24.78 10.31 -15.33
N ILE A 45 -24.68 9.11 -15.91
CA ILE A 45 -25.36 8.81 -17.19
C ILE A 45 -26.89 8.78 -17.00
N LEU A 46 -27.37 8.28 -15.87
CA LEU A 46 -28.80 8.23 -15.55
C LEU A 46 -29.44 9.63 -15.51
N THR A 47 -28.68 10.68 -15.18
CA THR A 47 -29.20 12.05 -15.24
C THR A 47 -29.59 12.50 -16.64
N GLN A 48 -29.06 11.88 -17.68
CA GLN A 48 -29.36 12.23 -19.08
C GLN A 48 -30.65 11.56 -19.59
N ILE A 49 -31.25 10.64 -18.82
CA ILE A 49 -32.48 9.97 -19.19
C ILE A 49 -33.67 10.92 -18.93
N PRO A 50 -34.47 11.31 -19.96
CA PRO A 50 -35.53 12.31 -19.79
C PRO A 50 -36.61 11.92 -18.77
N LYS A 51 -36.88 10.62 -18.61
CA LYS A 51 -37.87 10.09 -17.65
C LYS A 51 -37.39 10.16 -16.20
N VAL A 52 -36.09 10.33 -15.94
CA VAL A 52 -35.53 10.42 -14.60
C VAL A 52 -35.53 11.89 -14.18
N HIS A 53 -36.13 12.19 -13.02
CA HIS A 53 -36.20 13.55 -12.50
C HIS A 53 -34.91 13.93 -11.77
N LYS A 54 -34.48 13.10 -10.81
CA LYS A 54 -33.24 13.26 -10.05
C LYS A 54 -32.57 11.91 -9.81
N VAL A 55 -31.26 11.94 -9.66
CA VAL A 55 -30.42 10.81 -9.29
C VAL A 55 -29.70 11.15 -7.99
N LEU A 56 -29.88 10.32 -6.97
CA LEU A 56 -29.18 10.42 -5.69
C LEU A 56 -28.10 9.34 -5.65
N PHE A 57 -26.85 9.78 -5.58
CA PHE A 57 -25.71 8.93 -5.32
C PHE A 57 -25.43 8.96 -3.82
N VAL A 58 -25.67 7.82 -3.17
CA VAL A 58 -25.65 7.69 -1.71
C VAL A 58 -24.47 6.81 -1.32
N VAL A 59 -23.61 7.35 -0.46
CA VAL A 59 -22.41 6.66 0.04
C VAL A 59 -22.46 6.53 1.56
N ASP A 60 -21.73 5.57 2.09
CA ASP A 60 -21.51 5.49 3.54
C ASP A 60 -20.32 6.37 3.95
N ARG A 61 -20.46 7.10 5.06
CA ARG A 61 -19.43 7.97 5.61
C ARG A 61 -18.20 7.19 6.08
N ALA A 62 -18.40 5.96 6.55
CA ALA A 62 -17.31 5.06 6.96
C ALA A 62 -16.46 4.59 5.77
N ASP A 63 -17.08 4.49 4.59
CA ASP A 63 -16.43 3.99 3.38
C ASP A 63 -15.85 5.10 2.48
N LEU A 64 -16.04 6.36 2.89
CA LEU A 64 -15.49 7.53 2.24
C LEU A 64 -14.04 7.76 2.65
N ASP A 65 -13.10 7.29 1.83
CA ASP A 65 -11.69 7.67 1.98
C ASP A 65 -11.45 9.15 1.60
N TYR A 66 -10.24 9.64 1.88
CA TYR A 66 -9.87 11.03 1.63
C TYR A 66 -9.98 11.41 0.15
N GLN A 67 -9.64 10.49 -0.76
CA GLN A 67 -9.66 10.75 -2.21
C GLN A 67 -11.08 10.81 -2.74
N THR A 68 -11.90 9.83 -2.39
CA THR A 68 -13.31 9.74 -2.78
C THR A 68 -14.08 10.97 -2.29
N SER A 69 -13.80 11.41 -1.06
CA SER A 69 -14.35 12.67 -0.51
C SER A 69 -13.93 13.90 -1.33
N ARG A 70 -12.66 13.98 -1.73
CA ARG A 70 -12.15 15.08 -2.57
C ARG A 70 -12.74 15.07 -3.96
N GLU A 71 -12.83 13.90 -4.60
CA GLU A 71 -13.43 13.75 -5.92
C GLU A 71 -14.89 14.19 -5.90
N PHE A 72 -15.67 13.72 -4.91
CA PHE A 72 -17.08 14.13 -4.79
C PHE A 72 -17.24 15.61 -4.47
N ASN A 73 -16.42 16.18 -3.58
CA ASN A 73 -16.46 17.62 -3.31
C ASN A 73 -15.99 18.48 -4.49
N TYR A 74 -15.14 17.95 -5.38
CA TYR A 74 -14.82 18.59 -6.66
C TYR A 74 -16.02 18.62 -7.61
N PHE A 75 -16.83 17.55 -7.64
CA PHE A 75 -18.05 17.49 -8.44
C PHE A 75 -19.21 18.30 -7.86
N SER A 76 -19.39 18.28 -6.54
CA SER A 76 -20.40 19.04 -5.82
C SER A 76 -19.79 19.56 -4.53
N PRO A 77 -19.45 20.87 -4.45
CA PRO A 77 -18.89 21.46 -3.24
C PRO A 77 -19.74 21.13 -2.00
N ASP A 78 -19.08 20.77 -0.91
CA ASP A 78 -19.66 20.46 0.41
C ASP A 78 -20.67 19.28 0.45
N CYS A 79 -20.77 18.47 -0.61
CA CYS A 79 -21.69 17.31 -0.61
C CYS A 79 -21.29 16.21 0.39
N VAL A 80 -20.00 16.11 0.70
CA VAL A 80 -19.44 15.19 1.70
C VAL A 80 -18.74 16.01 2.78
N ASP A 81 -19.38 16.11 3.95
CA ASP A 81 -18.83 16.75 5.15
C ASP A 81 -19.14 15.94 6.42
N THR A 82 -18.56 16.35 7.55
CA THR A 82 -18.64 15.66 8.84
C THR A 82 -19.86 16.01 9.68
N THR A 83 -20.65 16.96 9.22
CA THR A 83 -21.78 17.49 9.96
C THR A 83 -23.02 16.67 9.63
N ASP A 84 -23.96 16.62 10.56
CA ASP A 84 -25.29 16.13 10.25
C ASP A 84 -26.18 17.23 9.64
N ASN A 85 -25.56 18.30 9.11
CA ASN A 85 -26.29 19.39 8.50
C ASN A 85 -26.91 18.91 7.19
N THR A 86 -28.24 18.89 7.18
CA THR A 86 -29.06 18.47 6.04
C THR A 86 -29.52 19.65 5.19
N ARG A 87 -29.21 20.89 5.58
CA ARG A 87 -29.69 22.09 4.88
C ARG A 87 -29.30 22.10 3.41
N GLN A 88 -28.02 21.86 3.10
CA GLN A 88 -27.54 21.86 1.73
C GLN A 88 -28.14 20.72 0.90
N LEU A 89 -28.28 19.53 1.50
CA LEU A 89 -28.96 18.40 0.84
C LEU A 89 -30.39 18.78 0.48
N VAL A 90 -31.13 19.40 1.40
CA VAL A 90 -32.52 19.81 1.17
C VAL A 90 -32.61 20.94 0.13
N GLU A 91 -31.67 21.90 0.14
CA GLU A 91 -31.58 22.95 -0.88
C GLU A 91 -31.30 22.36 -2.28
N GLN A 92 -30.38 21.39 -2.40
CA GLN A 92 -30.10 20.69 -3.66
C GLN A 92 -31.28 19.82 -4.13
N MET A 93 -31.96 19.17 -3.20
CA MET A 93 -33.17 18.40 -3.49
C MET A 93 -34.26 19.31 -4.03
N ALA A 94 -34.52 20.45 -3.39
CA ALA A 94 -35.55 21.40 -3.81
C ALA A 94 -35.18 22.22 -5.06
N GLY A 95 -33.89 22.37 -5.38
CA GLY A 95 -33.40 23.08 -6.56
C GLY A 95 -33.41 22.25 -7.86
N ASP A 96 -32.71 22.73 -8.88
CA ASP A 96 -32.67 22.10 -10.23
C ASP A 96 -31.59 21.01 -10.39
N ASN A 97 -30.83 20.70 -9.33
CA ASN A 97 -29.76 19.71 -9.38
C ASN A 97 -30.31 18.32 -9.77
N ARG A 98 -29.86 17.78 -10.91
CA ARG A 98 -30.25 16.43 -11.37
C ARG A 98 -29.42 15.32 -10.74
N LEU A 99 -28.17 15.57 -10.38
CA LEU A 99 -27.31 14.66 -9.63
C LEU A 99 -27.07 15.24 -8.24
N ILE A 100 -27.28 14.43 -7.21
CA ILE A 100 -27.07 14.81 -5.81
C ILE A 100 -26.21 13.73 -5.18
N VAL A 101 -25.12 14.14 -4.53
CA VAL A 101 -24.23 13.24 -3.79
C VAL A 101 -24.47 13.48 -2.30
N THR A 102 -24.67 12.42 -1.52
CA THR A 102 -24.89 12.56 -0.07
C THR A 102 -24.54 11.30 0.69
N THR A 103 -24.47 11.41 2.03
CA THR A 103 -24.30 10.24 2.89
C THR A 103 -25.65 9.63 3.27
N ILE A 104 -25.67 8.33 3.55
CA ILE A 104 -26.88 7.63 4.00
C ILE A 104 -27.47 8.27 5.27
N GLN A 105 -26.62 8.73 6.20
CA GLN A 105 -27.06 9.36 7.45
C GLN A 105 -27.74 10.71 7.21
N LYS A 106 -27.16 11.57 6.35
CA LYS A 106 -27.75 12.86 5.98
C LYS A 106 -29.09 12.67 5.28
N LEU A 107 -29.18 11.71 4.36
CA LEU A 107 -30.43 11.38 3.69
C LEU A 107 -31.51 10.92 4.68
N ASN A 108 -31.18 9.97 5.58
CA ASN A 108 -32.13 9.48 6.57
C ASN A 108 -32.62 10.58 7.52
N ARG A 109 -31.74 11.51 7.93
CA ARG A 109 -32.11 12.66 8.75
C ARG A 109 -32.97 13.67 7.99
N ALA A 110 -32.71 13.90 6.71
CA ALA A 110 -33.49 14.81 5.89
C ALA A 110 -34.93 14.32 5.70
N ILE A 111 -35.13 13.04 5.42
CA ILE A 111 -36.47 12.45 5.19
C ILE A 111 -37.28 12.25 6.49
N LYS A 112 -36.62 12.17 7.66
CA LYS A 112 -37.30 12.08 8.97
C LYS A 112 -37.75 13.45 9.53
N SER A 113 -37.21 14.56 9.00
CA SER A 113 -37.47 15.90 9.53
C SER A 113 -38.74 16.50 8.93
N GLN A 114 -39.77 16.72 9.75
CA GLN A 114 -41.03 17.38 9.35
C GLN A 114 -40.80 18.76 8.70
N LYS A 115 -39.78 19.50 9.14
CA LYS A 115 -39.43 20.81 8.56
C LYS A 115 -38.91 20.69 7.12
N HIS A 116 -38.19 19.61 6.82
CA HIS A 116 -37.60 19.39 5.49
C HIS A 116 -38.56 18.68 4.54
N GLU A 117 -39.50 17.90 5.07
CA GLU A 117 -40.56 17.24 4.31
C GLU A 117 -41.33 18.24 3.43
N ALA A 118 -41.77 19.37 3.99
CA ALA A 118 -42.48 20.42 3.25
C ALA A 118 -41.69 20.98 2.06
N ALA A 119 -40.35 21.07 2.17
CA ALA A 119 -39.50 21.56 1.09
C ALA A 119 -39.33 20.53 -0.04
N MET A 120 -39.47 19.25 0.26
CA MET A 120 -39.27 18.13 -0.69
C MET A 120 -40.59 17.50 -1.17
N GLU A 121 -41.74 17.98 -0.70
CA GLU A 121 -43.05 17.38 -0.97
C GLU A 121 -43.37 17.30 -2.47
N HIS A 122 -42.96 18.29 -3.26
CA HIS A 122 -43.13 18.30 -4.71
C HIS A 122 -42.35 17.20 -5.46
N LEU A 123 -41.39 16.55 -4.79
CA LEU A 123 -40.57 15.46 -5.32
C LEU A 123 -41.16 14.08 -5.05
N LYS A 124 -42.16 13.97 -4.17
CA LYS A 124 -42.70 12.71 -3.66
C LYS A 124 -43.08 11.71 -4.75
N ASP A 125 -43.78 12.22 -5.78
CA ASP A 125 -44.28 11.44 -6.92
C ASP A 125 -43.42 11.55 -8.18
N LYS A 126 -42.21 12.13 -8.05
CA LYS A 126 -41.25 12.20 -9.16
C LYS A 126 -40.43 10.92 -9.21
N ARG A 127 -40.06 10.52 -10.42
CA ARG A 127 -39.17 9.38 -10.64
C ARG A 127 -37.75 9.72 -10.20
N ILE A 128 -37.35 9.17 -9.05
CA ILE A 128 -36.04 9.41 -8.44
C ILE A 128 -35.27 8.10 -8.41
N VAL A 129 -34.03 8.13 -8.94
CA VAL A 129 -33.16 6.96 -8.95
C VAL A 129 -32.11 7.09 -7.85
N PHE A 130 -31.99 6.06 -7.01
CA PHE A 130 -30.98 5.98 -5.97
C PHE A 130 -29.90 4.99 -6.37
N ILE A 131 -28.64 5.40 -6.29
CA ILE A 131 -27.47 4.53 -6.46
C ILE A 131 -26.75 4.49 -5.11
N PHE A 132 -26.67 3.31 -4.48
CA PHE A 132 -25.98 3.11 -3.22
C PHE A 132 -24.65 2.42 -3.45
N ASP A 133 -23.57 2.99 -2.93
CA ASP A 133 -22.27 2.31 -2.84
C ASP A 133 -22.13 1.55 -1.51
N GLU A 134 -21.51 0.37 -1.55
CA GLU A 134 -21.36 -0.56 -0.42
C GLU A 134 -22.65 -0.83 0.39
N CYS A 135 -23.71 -1.23 -0.31
CA CYS A 135 -25.09 -1.32 0.22
C CYS A 135 -25.40 -2.52 1.16
N HIS A 136 -24.40 -3.07 1.87
CA HIS A 136 -24.50 -4.29 2.70
C HIS A 136 -24.59 -4.01 4.22
N ARG A 137 -24.95 -2.79 4.63
CA ARG A 137 -24.87 -2.33 6.04
C ARG A 137 -26.18 -2.46 6.83
N SER A 138 -26.08 -2.49 8.16
CA SER A 138 -27.21 -2.64 9.10
C SER A 138 -28.18 -1.45 9.07
N GLN A 139 -27.68 -0.21 8.89
CA GLN A 139 -28.52 0.99 8.77
C GLN A 139 -29.35 1.05 7.48
N PHE A 140 -28.98 0.25 6.47
CA PHE A 140 -29.66 0.25 5.19
C PHE A 140 -31.11 -0.20 5.33
N GLY A 141 -31.42 -1.13 6.23
CA GLY A 141 -32.76 -1.68 6.40
C GLY A 141 -33.80 -0.63 6.82
N GLU A 142 -33.47 0.24 7.78
CA GLU A 142 -34.36 1.31 8.25
C GLU A 142 -34.42 2.45 7.24
N THR A 143 -33.26 2.90 6.75
CA THR A 143 -33.18 3.99 5.78
C THR A 143 -33.93 3.65 4.49
N HIS A 144 -33.79 2.42 3.98
CA HIS A 144 -34.55 1.93 2.84
C HIS A 144 -36.06 2.01 3.06
N LYS A 145 -36.56 1.60 4.24
CA LYS A 145 -38.00 1.73 4.57
C LYS A 145 -38.44 3.20 4.52
N ASN A 146 -37.64 4.11 5.07
CA ASN A 146 -37.97 5.53 5.11
C ASN A 146 -37.96 6.16 3.70
N ILE A 147 -37.00 5.78 2.85
CA ILE A 147 -36.94 6.27 1.47
C ILE A 147 -38.15 5.78 0.67
N VAL A 148 -38.49 4.49 0.73
CA VAL A 148 -39.66 3.94 0.00
C VAL A 148 -40.97 4.52 0.55
N LYS A 149 -41.03 4.84 1.85
CA LYS A 149 -42.20 5.50 2.44
C LYS A 149 -42.35 6.95 1.96
N PHE A 150 -41.25 7.66 1.77
CA PHE A 150 -41.26 9.05 1.34
C PHE A 150 -41.48 9.18 -0.18
N PHE A 151 -40.67 8.50 -1.00
CA PHE A 151 -40.70 8.62 -2.46
C PHE A 151 -41.48 7.47 -3.10
N THR A 152 -42.62 7.77 -3.73
CA THR A 152 -43.55 6.76 -4.28
C THR A 152 -43.06 6.14 -5.59
N GLN A 153 -42.21 6.84 -6.34
CA GLN A 153 -41.59 6.38 -7.60
C GLN A 153 -40.06 6.21 -7.48
N ALA A 154 -39.57 5.81 -6.31
CA ALA A 154 -38.15 5.52 -6.10
C ALA A 154 -37.74 4.22 -6.82
N GLN A 155 -36.64 4.29 -7.56
CA GLN A 155 -35.96 3.11 -8.13
C GLN A 155 -34.55 3.03 -7.54
N MET A 156 -34.18 1.87 -7.01
CA MET A 156 -32.96 1.71 -6.20
C MET A 156 -31.99 0.71 -6.82
N PHE A 157 -30.71 1.10 -6.86
CA PHE A 157 -29.62 0.23 -7.26
C PHE A 157 -28.52 0.20 -6.21
N GLY A 158 -28.06 -1.00 -5.87
CA GLY A 158 -27.00 -1.21 -4.89
C GLY A 158 -25.74 -1.77 -5.51
N PHE A 159 -24.58 -1.27 -5.11
CA PHE A 159 -23.28 -1.87 -5.40
C PHE A 159 -22.75 -2.52 -4.12
N THR A 160 -22.28 -3.75 -4.22
CA THR A 160 -21.68 -4.44 -3.06
C THR A 160 -20.62 -5.45 -3.51
N GLY A 161 -19.54 -5.55 -2.73
CA GLY A 161 -18.58 -6.67 -2.85
C GLY A 161 -19.03 -7.92 -2.12
N THR A 162 -19.92 -7.76 -1.13
CA THR A 162 -20.31 -8.79 -0.18
C THR A 162 -21.82 -8.75 0.01
N PRO A 163 -22.59 -9.31 -0.94
CA PRO A 163 -24.03 -9.41 -0.80
C PRO A 163 -24.43 -10.22 0.45
N ILE A 164 -25.56 -9.84 1.05
CA ILE A 164 -26.18 -10.55 2.15
C ILE A 164 -27.10 -11.61 1.57
N PHE A 165 -26.80 -12.87 1.85
CA PHE A 165 -27.55 -14.08 1.58
C PHE A 165 -28.25 -14.58 2.84
N ALA A 166 -29.05 -15.64 2.74
CA ALA A 166 -29.71 -16.24 3.90
C ALA A 166 -28.71 -16.72 4.97
N ASP A 167 -27.55 -17.22 4.54
CA ASP A 167 -26.54 -17.86 5.38
C ASP A 167 -25.72 -16.84 6.21
N ASN A 168 -25.47 -15.65 5.67
CA ASN A 168 -24.72 -14.58 6.35
C ASN A 168 -25.61 -13.42 6.84
N ALA A 169 -26.94 -13.54 6.74
CA ALA A 169 -27.87 -12.55 7.27
C ALA A 169 -27.92 -12.62 8.80
N ALA A 170 -27.46 -11.55 9.45
CA ALA A 170 -27.71 -11.33 10.86
C ALA A 170 -29.20 -11.02 11.11
N SER A 171 -29.75 -11.57 12.19
CA SER A 171 -31.07 -11.17 12.69
C SER A 171 -30.95 -9.85 13.44
N ASN A 172 -31.66 -8.82 13.01
CA ASN A 172 -31.86 -7.59 13.77
C ASN A 172 -33.33 -7.44 14.18
N GLU A 173 -33.68 -6.36 14.89
CA GLU A 173 -35.05 -6.02 15.33
C GLU A 173 -36.08 -5.93 14.17
N HIS A 174 -35.63 -5.97 12.91
CA HIS A 174 -36.45 -5.89 11.71
C HIS A 174 -36.44 -7.17 10.86
N GLY A 175 -35.84 -8.26 11.36
CA GLY A 175 -35.72 -9.56 10.70
C GLY A 175 -34.50 -9.69 9.77
N LYS A 176 -34.22 -10.92 9.33
CA LYS A 176 -33.17 -11.19 8.32
C LYS A 176 -33.61 -10.62 6.97
N ARG A 177 -32.82 -9.72 6.36
CA ARG A 177 -33.04 -9.23 5.00
C ARG A 177 -31.82 -9.50 4.14
N THR A 178 -32.04 -10.09 2.99
CA THR A 178 -30.99 -10.32 2.00
C THR A 178 -30.83 -9.11 1.08
N THR A 179 -29.69 -9.00 0.40
CA THR A 179 -29.51 -8.00 -0.67
C THR A 179 -30.56 -8.17 -1.76
N LYS A 180 -30.97 -9.42 -2.03
CA LYS A 180 -32.04 -9.75 -2.96
C LYS A 180 -33.40 -9.18 -2.51
N ASP A 181 -33.70 -9.20 -1.21
CA ASP A 181 -34.97 -8.65 -0.70
C ASP A 181 -35.03 -7.13 -0.84
N LEU A 182 -33.88 -6.46 -0.74
CA LEU A 182 -33.76 -5.00 -0.82
C LEU A 182 -33.73 -4.51 -2.29
N PHE A 183 -32.95 -5.17 -3.13
CA PHE A 183 -32.64 -4.70 -4.49
C PHE A 183 -33.16 -5.60 -5.61
N GLN A 184 -33.84 -6.70 -5.28
CA GLN A 184 -34.45 -7.65 -6.21
C GLN A 184 -33.42 -8.49 -6.99
N GLU A 185 -32.85 -7.97 -8.07
CA GLU A 185 -32.14 -8.79 -9.07
C GLU A 185 -30.66 -8.43 -9.15
N CYS A 186 -29.78 -9.44 -9.17
CA CYS A 186 -28.36 -9.23 -9.48
C CYS A 186 -28.23 -8.98 -10.99
N LEU A 187 -27.95 -7.73 -11.38
CA LEU A 187 -27.88 -7.34 -12.78
C LEU A 187 -26.55 -7.73 -13.43
N HIS A 188 -25.48 -7.80 -12.64
CA HIS A 188 -24.14 -8.17 -13.12
C HIS A 188 -23.29 -8.67 -11.94
N LYS A 189 -22.47 -9.70 -12.17
CA LYS A 189 -21.51 -10.25 -11.20
C LYS A 189 -20.07 -10.18 -11.70
N TYR A 190 -19.14 -9.82 -10.81
CA TYR A 190 -17.69 -9.84 -11.00
C TYR A 190 -17.06 -10.13 -9.65
N VAL A 191 -16.80 -11.42 -9.37
CA VAL A 191 -16.39 -11.89 -8.03
C VAL A 191 -14.86 -11.92 -7.90
N ILE A 192 -14.35 -12.33 -6.74
CA ILE A 192 -12.91 -12.30 -6.45
C ILE A 192 -12.11 -13.20 -7.40
N THR A 193 -12.65 -14.35 -7.81
CA THR A 193 -12.00 -15.25 -8.77
C THR A 193 -11.79 -14.58 -10.13
N ASN A 194 -12.80 -13.90 -10.66
CA ASN A 194 -12.65 -13.09 -11.88
C ASN A 194 -11.55 -12.02 -11.71
N ALA A 195 -11.51 -11.35 -10.56
CA ALA A 195 -10.54 -10.29 -10.33
C ALA A 195 -9.11 -10.79 -10.20
N ILE A 196 -8.91 -12.00 -9.67
CA ILE A 196 -7.60 -12.65 -9.62
C ILE A 196 -7.21 -13.13 -11.02
N ALA A 197 -8.13 -13.75 -11.77
CA ALA A 197 -7.89 -14.22 -13.14
C ALA A 197 -7.55 -13.07 -14.10
N ASP A 198 -8.14 -11.90 -13.90
CA ASP A 198 -7.85 -10.68 -14.67
C ASP A 198 -6.65 -9.88 -14.12
N GLU A 199 -5.90 -10.42 -13.15
CA GLU A 199 -4.74 -9.78 -12.50
C GLU A 199 -5.06 -8.39 -11.90
N ASN A 200 -6.32 -8.17 -11.54
CA ASN A 200 -6.80 -6.91 -10.98
C ASN A 200 -6.68 -6.87 -9.44
N VAL A 201 -6.59 -8.03 -8.80
CA VAL A 201 -6.29 -8.20 -7.37
C VAL A 201 -5.39 -9.42 -7.17
N LEU A 202 -4.62 -9.44 -6.08
CA LEU A 202 -3.72 -10.53 -5.74
C LEU A 202 -4.45 -11.67 -5.01
N LYS A 203 -3.80 -12.84 -4.97
CA LYS A 203 -4.16 -13.96 -4.09
C LYS A 203 -3.82 -13.67 -2.62
N PHE A 204 -4.31 -14.53 -1.72
CA PHE A 204 -3.97 -14.47 -0.29
C PHE A 204 -3.01 -15.58 0.13
N SER A 205 -2.07 -15.27 1.02
CA SER A 205 -1.37 -16.25 1.85
C SER A 205 -1.97 -16.22 3.25
N VAL A 206 -2.53 -17.34 3.72
CA VAL A 206 -3.16 -17.42 5.04
C VAL A 206 -2.40 -18.38 5.93
N GLU A 207 -1.85 -17.84 7.01
CA GLU A 207 -1.10 -18.58 8.02
C GLU A 207 -1.85 -18.55 9.35
N TYR A 208 -1.97 -19.71 9.99
CA TYR A 208 -2.55 -19.84 11.33
C TYR A 208 -1.44 -20.04 12.35
N TRP A 209 -1.15 -18.99 13.12
CA TRP A 209 -0.14 -19.01 14.15
C TRP A 209 -0.53 -19.94 15.29
N GLY A 210 0.44 -20.74 15.73
CA GLY A 210 0.23 -21.65 16.84
C GLY A 210 -0.85 -22.67 16.50
N LYS A 211 -0.51 -23.69 15.70
CA LYS A 211 -1.23 -24.97 15.71
C LYS A 211 -1.26 -25.45 17.17
N ILE A 212 -2.26 -25.05 17.97
CA ILE A 212 -2.31 -25.41 19.38
C ILE A 212 -2.48 -26.91 19.41
N LYS A 213 -1.40 -27.60 19.77
CA LYS A 213 -1.40 -29.03 19.97
C LYS A 213 -1.78 -29.29 21.42
N ARG A 214 -2.70 -30.22 21.66
CA ARG A 214 -2.85 -30.79 23.00
C ARG A 214 -1.53 -31.41 23.43
N LYS A 215 -1.37 -31.69 24.73
CA LYS A 215 -0.19 -32.41 25.26
C LYS A 215 0.05 -33.78 24.60
N ASP A 216 -0.96 -34.33 23.91
CA ASP A 216 -0.89 -35.58 23.15
C ASP A 216 -0.52 -35.41 21.66
N GLY A 217 -0.26 -34.19 21.19
CA GLY A 217 0.15 -33.89 19.81
C GLY A 217 -1.01 -33.69 18.83
N THR A 218 -2.27 -33.89 19.23
CA THR A 218 -3.44 -33.62 18.38
C THR A 218 -3.70 -32.13 18.21
N LEU A 219 -4.03 -31.70 17.00
CA LEU A 219 -4.43 -30.32 16.71
C LEU A 219 -5.77 -30.03 17.41
N ILE A 220 -5.83 -28.95 18.18
CA ILE A 220 -7.08 -28.49 18.78
C ILE A 220 -7.95 -27.88 17.67
N THR A 221 -8.96 -28.63 17.23
CA THR A 221 -10.17 -28.02 16.68
C THR A 221 -10.85 -27.24 17.80
N GLU A 222 -11.34 -26.04 17.50
CA GLU A 222 -11.37 -24.91 18.41
C GLU A 222 -12.68 -24.68 19.22
N PRO A 223 -13.62 -25.61 19.47
CA PRO A 223 -14.99 -25.16 19.73
C PRO A 223 -15.26 -24.63 21.16
N LYS A 224 -14.27 -24.41 22.04
CA LYS A 224 -14.44 -23.79 23.39
C LYS A 224 -13.16 -23.19 24.00
N LEU A 225 -12.51 -22.22 23.35
CA LEU A 225 -11.58 -21.33 24.07
C LEU A 225 -12.36 -20.06 24.44
N ASP A 226 -12.44 -19.78 25.74
CA ASP A 226 -13.23 -18.66 26.25
C ASP A 226 -12.51 -17.32 26.01
N ARG A 227 -13.27 -16.21 26.07
CA ARG A 227 -12.77 -14.84 25.85
C ARG A 227 -11.50 -14.53 26.67
N GLU A 228 -11.43 -15.03 27.90
CA GLU A 228 -10.28 -14.88 28.81
C GLU A 228 -8.97 -15.44 28.22
N PHE A 229 -9.02 -16.51 27.43
CA PHE A 229 -7.81 -17.07 26.81
C PHE A 229 -7.25 -16.12 25.74
N PHE A 230 -8.12 -15.57 24.90
CA PHE A 230 -7.71 -14.68 23.81
C PHE A 230 -7.26 -13.30 24.32
N GLU A 231 -7.87 -12.82 25.40
CA GLU A 231 -7.54 -11.54 26.03
C GLU A 231 -6.39 -11.65 27.05
N ASN A 232 -5.79 -12.83 27.22
CA ASN A 232 -4.69 -13.05 28.14
C ASN A 232 -3.45 -12.19 27.76
N PRO A 233 -2.93 -11.34 28.67
CA PRO A 233 -1.77 -10.47 28.39
C PRO A 233 -0.48 -11.21 28.05
N ASP A 234 -0.23 -12.39 28.61
CA ASP A 234 0.96 -13.18 28.30
C ASP A 234 0.89 -13.73 26.86
N ARG A 235 -0.30 -14.19 26.43
CA ARG A 235 -0.54 -14.57 25.04
C ARG A 235 -0.31 -13.40 24.09
N ILE A 236 -0.85 -12.22 24.43
CA ILE A 236 -0.66 -10.99 23.65
C ILE A 236 0.83 -10.63 23.58
N SER A 237 1.57 -10.74 24.68
CA SER A 237 3.02 -10.50 24.71
C SER A 237 3.78 -11.41 23.75
N LEU A 238 3.47 -12.72 23.73
CA LEU A 238 4.06 -13.68 22.79
C LEU A 238 3.74 -13.36 21.33
N ILE A 239 2.49 -12.93 21.06
CA ILE A 239 2.09 -12.49 19.72
C ILE A 239 2.89 -11.25 19.30
N VAL A 240 3.05 -10.27 20.19
CA VAL A 240 3.86 -9.07 19.93
C VAL A 240 5.31 -9.44 19.65
N ASP A 241 5.92 -10.36 20.41
CA ASP A 241 7.28 -10.84 20.14
C ASP A 241 7.41 -11.46 18.75
N TRP A 242 6.43 -12.31 18.40
CA TRP A 242 6.40 -12.94 17.09
C TRP A 242 6.26 -11.90 15.97
N ILE A 243 5.38 -10.90 16.14
CA ILE A 243 5.20 -9.83 15.17
C ILE A 243 6.51 -9.05 15.01
N ILE A 244 7.14 -8.62 16.11
CA ILE A 244 8.43 -7.90 16.06
C ILE A 244 9.48 -8.70 15.28
N ALA A 245 9.60 -10.00 15.55
CA ALA A 245 10.58 -10.86 14.91
C ALA A 245 10.33 -11.09 13.40
N ASN A 246 9.06 -11.07 12.97
CA ASN A 246 8.67 -11.43 11.60
C ASN A 246 8.19 -10.24 10.75
N HIS A 247 8.02 -9.05 11.33
CA HIS A 247 7.41 -7.92 10.63
C HIS A 247 8.22 -7.53 9.39
N ASN A 248 9.54 -7.38 9.52
CA ASN A 248 10.42 -7.03 8.39
C ASN A 248 10.30 -8.04 7.24
N ARG A 249 10.20 -9.33 7.55
CA ARG A 249 10.02 -10.38 6.54
C ARG A 249 8.67 -10.22 5.83
N LYS A 250 7.58 -10.09 6.59
CA LYS A 250 6.22 -9.96 6.04
C LYS A 250 6.00 -8.68 5.23
N THR A 251 6.73 -7.61 5.54
CA THR A 251 6.57 -6.29 4.92
C THR A 251 7.72 -5.88 3.99
N HIS A 252 8.58 -6.83 3.59
CA HIS A 252 9.76 -6.60 2.74
C HIS A 252 10.66 -5.47 3.25
N GLY A 253 11.16 -5.60 4.48
CA GLY A 253 11.98 -4.58 5.12
C GLY A 253 11.21 -3.30 5.40
N ARG A 254 9.92 -3.42 5.76
CA ARG A 254 9.01 -2.29 6.00
C ARG A 254 8.76 -1.43 4.77
N LYS A 255 9.00 -1.90 3.55
CA LYS A 255 8.51 -1.24 2.32
C LYS A 255 6.98 -1.16 2.28
N PHE A 256 6.32 -2.14 2.89
CA PHE A 256 4.87 -2.21 3.09
C PHE A 256 4.49 -2.04 4.56
N SER A 257 3.23 -1.73 4.86
CA SER A 257 2.71 -1.60 6.22
C SER A 257 1.78 -2.76 6.52
N ALA A 258 1.48 -2.92 7.81
CA ALA A 258 0.54 -3.89 8.30
C ALA A 258 -0.63 -3.26 9.05
N MET A 259 -1.71 -4.02 9.17
CA MET A 259 -2.79 -3.76 10.12
C MET A 259 -2.89 -4.91 11.12
N LEU A 260 -3.31 -4.60 12.35
CA LEU A 260 -3.66 -5.61 13.35
C LEU A 260 -5.12 -5.45 13.78
N CYS A 261 -5.91 -6.49 13.59
CA CYS A 261 -7.32 -6.54 13.96
C CYS A 261 -7.46 -7.17 15.34
N ALA A 262 -7.73 -6.36 16.36
CA ALA A 262 -7.98 -6.82 17.72
C ALA A 262 -9.47 -7.11 17.94
N SER A 263 -9.80 -8.02 18.87
CA SER A 263 -11.20 -8.37 19.15
C SER A 263 -12.01 -7.27 19.81
N SER A 264 -11.40 -6.51 20.73
CA SER A 264 -12.06 -5.48 21.54
C SER A 264 -11.11 -4.31 21.80
N VAL A 265 -11.65 -3.21 22.35
CA VAL A 265 -10.83 -2.05 22.74
C VAL A 265 -9.82 -2.42 23.83
N ASP A 266 -10.20 -3.26 24.79
CA ASP A 266 -9.28 -3.71 25.85
C ASP A 266 -8.11 -4.51 25.29
N THR A 267 -8.37 -5.44 24.36
CA THR A 267 -7.30 -6.17 23.67
C THR A 267 -6.39 -5.23 22.89
N LEU A 268 -6.96 -4.25 22.18
CA LEU A 268 -6.20 -3.24 21.42
C LEU A 268 -5.31 -2.39 22.33
N ILE A 269 -5.82 -1.92 23.46
CA ILE A 269 -5.05 -1.19 24.47
C ILE A 269 -3.88 -2.05 24.96
N THR A 270 -4.14 -3.33 25.25
CA THR A 270 -3.11 -4.28 25.71
C THR A 270 -2.02 -4.49 24.66
N TYR A 271 -2.39 -4.64 23.38
CA TYR A 271 -1.43 -4.70 22.28
C TYR A 271 -0.58 -3.43 22.20
N TYR A 272 -1.22 -2.26 22.19
CA TYR A 272 -0.53 -0.98 22.06
C TYR A 272 0.46 -0.74 23.21
N ASP A 273 0.02 -0.94 24.45
CA ASP A 273 0.87 -0.77 25.63
C ASP A 273 2.04 -1.77 25.63
N THR A 274 1.81 -3.00 25.15
CA THR A 274 2.87 -4.02 25.03
C THR A 274 3.92 -3.63 23.99
N PHE A 275 3.51 -3.20 22.79
CA PHE A 275 4.44 -2.65 21.79
C PHE A 275 5.21 -1.45 22.37
N LYS A 276 4.52 -0.48 22.98
CA LYS A 276 5.16 0.70 23.56
C LYS A 276 6.19 0.35 24.64
N ASN A 277 5.88 -0.62 25.50
CA ASN A 277 6.81 -1.07 26.54
C ASN A 277 8.04 -1.76 25.97
N LYS A 278 7.88 -2.62 24.95
CA LYS A 278 9.00 -3.28 24.27
C LYS A 278 9.85 -2.31 23.45
N GLN A 279 9.24 -1.28 22.86
CA GLN A 279 9.95 -0.18 22.22
C GLN A 279 10.84 0.58 23.22
N LYS A 280 10.31 0.92 24.42
CA LYS A 280 11.09 1.57 25.48
C LYS A 280 12.26 0.72 26.00
N GLN A 281 12.15 -0.60 25.90
CA GLN A 281 13.22 -1.54 26.23
C GLN A 281 14.27 -1.68 25.11
N GLY A 282 14.08 -1.01 23.97
CA GLY A 282 14.97 -1.10 22.81
C GLY A 282 14.82 -2.39 21.99
N LEU A 283 13.75 -3.15 22.18
CA LEU A 283 13.53 -4.42 21.48
C LEU A 283 13.07 -4.24 20.03
N HIS A 284 12.51 -3.07 19.69
CA HIS A 284 12.14 -2.70 18.33
C HIS A 284 11.99 -1.18 18.18
N ASP A 285 11.91 -0.73 16.94
CA ASP A 285 11.71 0.66 16.52
C ASP A 285 10.44 0.87 15.66
N LEU A 286 9.58 -0.16 15.55
CA LEU A 286 8.31 -0.08 14.82
C LEU A 286 7.43 1.08 15.30
N ARG A 287 6.89 1.84 14.36
CA ARG A 287 5.94 2.94 14.62
C ARG A 287 4.52 2.42 14.59
N VAL A 288 4.02 2.11 15.77
CA VAL A 288 2.68 1.57 15.99
C VAL A 288 1.70 2.72 16.26
N ILE A 289 0.64 2.78 15.47
CA ILE A 289 -0.45 3.75 15.61
C ILE A 289 -1.77 3.02 15.81
N THR A 290 -2.78 3.71 16.33
CA THR A 290 -4.06 3.08 16.65
C THR A 290 -5.21 4.05 16.60
N ILE A 291 -6.42 3.54 16.42
CA ILE A 291 -7.65 4.31 16.47
C ILE A 291 -8.84 3.42 16.85
N PHE A 292 -9.71 3.95 17.72
CA PHE A 292 -10.96 3.32 18.10
C PHE A 292 -11.92 4.38 18.65
N THR A 293 -13.20 4.03 18.73
CA THR A 293 -14.21 4.86 19.37
C THR A 293 -14.45 4.46 20.81
N PRO A 294 -14.47 5.43 21.75
CA PRO A 294 -14.82 5.15 23.14
C PRO A 294 -16.31 4.79 23.24
N GLY A 295 -16.62 3.65 23.85
CA GLY A 295 -17.99 3.34 24.31
C GLY A 295 -18.87 2.43 23.45
N ASP A 296 -18.47 2.08 22.21
CA ASP A 296 -19.20 1.11 21.36
C ASP A 296 -18.47 -0.24 21.17
N ASN A 297 -17.18 -0.32 21.54
CA ASN A 297 -16.34 -1.50 21.32
C ASN A 297 -15.83 -2.15 22.64
N GLU A 298 -16.37 -1.75 23.80
CA GLU A 298 -16.03 -2.34 25.12
C GLU A 298 -16.79 -3.66 25.36
N GLU A 299 -18.03 -3.74 24.88
CA GLU A 299 -18.78 -4.98 24.71
C GLU A 299 -19.12 -5.10 23.24
N ASP A 300 -18.40 -5.96 22.50
CA ASP A 300 -18.79 -6.36 21.15
C ASP A 300 -20.14 -7.09 21.27
N GLN A 301 -21.26 -6.37 21.31
CA GLN A 301 -22.61 -6.93 21.14
C GLN A 301 -22.71 -7.64 19.77
N ASP A 302 -21.76 -7.35 18.87
CA ASP A 302 -21.46 -8.00 17.59
C ASP A 302 -20.35 -9.07 17.67
N ALA A 303 -20.21 -9.78 18.79
CA ALA A 303 -19.49 -11.06 18.89
C ALA A 303 -20.01 -12.18 17.93
N ASN A 304 -20.89 -11.81 16.98
CA ASN A 304 -21.29 -12.62 15.85
C ASN A 304 -20.17 -12.78 14.79
N GLY A 305 -19.13 -11.93 14.80
CA GLY A 305 -17.99 -11.99 13.86
C GLY A 305 -18.15 -11.16 12.59
N LEU A 306 -19.15 -10.28 12.55
CA LEU A 306 -19.37 -9.27 11.52
C LEU A 306 -18.70 -7.95 11.92
N ILE A 307 -18.35 -7.11 10.93
CA ILE A 307 -17.70 -5.83 11.20
C ILE A 307 -18.79 -4.76 11.34
N GLY A 308 -18.95 -4.23 12.56
CA GLY A 308 -19.86 -3.12 12.85
C GLY A 308 -19.46 -1.82 12.15
N GLU A 309 -20.39 -0.86 12.09
CA GLU A 309 -20.12 0.46 11.52
C GLU A 309 -19.20 1.28 12.45
N PRO A 310 -18.18 1.98 11.92
CA PRO A 310 -17.46 2.98 12.68
C PRO A 310 -18.39 4.11 13.13
N ASP A 311 -18.71 4.21 14.42
CA ASP A 311 -19.33 5.43 14.94
C ASP A 311 -18.26 6.54 14.97
N PHE A 312 -18.61 7.77 14.58
CA PHE A 312 -17.72 8.92 14.74
C PHE A 312 -18.23 9.88 15.83
N ASN A 313 -19.34 9.54 16.49
CA ASN A 313 -19.90 10.35 17.56
C ASN A 313 -19.13 10.16 18.84
N ILE A 314 -18.39 11.19 19.20
CA ILE A 314 -17.77 11.30 20.50
C ILE A 314 -18.69 12.14 21.40
N SER A 315 -19.58 11.48 22.15
CA SER A 315 -20.43 12.17 23.13
C SER A 315 -19.61 12.61 24.35
N ALA A 316 -19.85 13.83 24.83
CA ALA A 316 -19.21 14.37 26.04
C ALA A 316 -19.79 13.80 27.36
N ASP A 317 -20.91 13.09 27.31
CA ASP A 317 -21.71 12.70 28.48
C ASP A 317 -21.54 11.21 28.82
N THR A 318 -20.30 10.78 29.08
CA THR A 318 -19.99 9.39 29.47
C THR A 318 -19.35 9.36 30.85
N SER A 319 -20.16 9.61 31.88
CA SER A 319 -19.76 9.56 33.30
C SER A 319 -19.26 8.17 33.78
N ASN A 320 -19.51 7.09 33.01
CA ASN A 320 -19.04 5.72 33.31
C ASN A 320 -17.88 5.21 32.42
N ARG A 321 -17.30 6.02 31.50
CA ARG A 321 -16.39 5.53 30.45
C ARG A 321 -15.06 6.31 30.32
N SER A 322 -14.49 6.75 31.45
CA SER A 322 -13.25 7.55 31.48
C SER A 322 -12.05 6.81 30.90
N HIS A 323 -11.84 5.54 31.25
CA HIS A 323 -10.60 4.82 30.97
C HIS A 323 -10.25 4.71 29.47
N SER A 324 -11.18 4.26 28.63
CA SER A 324 -10.94 4.12 27.18
C SER A 324 -10.77 5.47 26.48
N ARG A 325 -11.45 6.51 26.97
CA ARG A 325 -11.29 7.88 26.48
C ARG A 325 -9.93 8.45 26.87
N ASP A 326 -9.48 8.19 28.10
CA ASP A 326 -8.16 8.58 28.59
C ASP A 326 -7.04 7.89 27.81
N LYS A 327 -7.20 6.59 27.53
CA LYS A 327 -6.27 5.82 26.67
C LYS A 327 -6.25 6.34 25.24
N LEU A 328 -7.40 6.64 24.63
CA LEU A 328 -7.44 7.25 23.30
C LEU A 328 -6.69 8.58 23.27
N ASN A 329 -6.93 9.46 24.26
CA ASN A 329 -6.22 10.73 24.36
C ASN A 329 -4.70 10.53 24.53
N GLN A 330 -4.29 9.55 25.33
CA GLN A 330 -2.88 9.17 25.48
C GLN A 330 -2.28 8.74 24.14
N PHE A 331 -2.96 7.88 23.37
CA PHE A 331 -2.46 7.41 22.08
C PHE A 331 -2.43 8.51 21.01
N ILE A 332 -3.38 9.45 21.04
CA ILE A 332 -3.33 10.65 20.20
C ILE A 332 -2.16 11.55 20.59
N ALA A 333 -1.85 11.68 21.88
CA ALA A 333 -0.68 12.43 22.33
C ALA A 333 0.63 11.77 21.87
N ASP A 334 0.73 10.43 21.98
CA ASP A 334 1.86 9.66 21.47
C ASP A 334 2.02 9.86 19.95
N TYR A 335 0.92 9.83 19.19
CA TYR A 335 0.91 10.11 17.75
C TYR A 335 1.37 11.54 17.43
N ASN A 336 0.87 12.53 18.16
CA ASN A 336 1.25 13.94 18.00
C ASN A 336 2.73 14.16 18.27
N GLN A 337 3.28 13.51 19.29
CA GLN A 337 4.71 13.54 19.57
C GLN A 337 5.52 12.86 18.46
N MET A 338 5.05 11.72 17.96
CA MET A 338 5.72 10.95 16.92
C MET A 338 5.81 11.70 15.59
N TYR A 339 4.76 12.42 15.20
CA TYR A 339 4.65 13.07 13.88
C TYR A 339 4.59 14.60 13.92
N GLN A 340 4.83 15.21 15.08
CA GLN A 340 4.77 16.67 15.28
C GLN A 340 3.42 17.28 14.85
N THR A 341 2.31 16.65 15.25
CA THR A 341 0.94 17.10 14.94
C THR A 341 0.17 17.59 16.17
N GLN A 342 -1.05 18.12 15.99
CA GLN A 342 -1.90 18.65 17.07
C GLN A 342 -3.35 18.14 17.01
N HIS A 343 -3.51 16.83 16.86
CA HIS A 343 -4.83 16.17 16.83
C HIS A 343 -5.43 16.02 18.23
N SER A 344 -6.75 15.86 18.32
CA SER A 344 -7.46 15.59 19.59
C SER A 344 -8.77 14.82 19.37
N ALA A 345 -9.30 14.21 20.44
CA ALA A 345 -10.62 13.57 20.44
C ALA A 345 -11.64 14.34 21.31
N LYS A 346 -11.49 15.68 21.38
CA LYS A 346 -12.35 16.54 22.21
C LYS A 346 -13.81 16.56 21.73
N ASP A 347 -14.01 16.46 20.42
CA ASP A 347 -15.29 16.42 19.74
C ASP A 347 -15.19 15.56 18.46
N SER A 348 -16.33 15.25 17.84
CA SER A 348 -16.40 14.42 16.64
C SER A 348 -15.65 15.01 15.43
N GLN A 349 -15.51 16.33 15.35
CA GLN A 349 -14.80 16.98 14.24
C GLN A 349 -13.28 16.82 14.39
N ALA A 350 -12.76 17.02 15.61
CA ALA A 350 -11.36 16.83 15.92
C ALA A 350 -10.93 15.36 15.76
N PHE A 351 -11.75 14.42 16.24
CA PHE A 351 -11.48 13.00 16.06
C PHE A 351 -11.50 12.56 14.60
N TYR A 352 -12.38 13.14 13.78
CA TYR A 352 -12.39 12.86 12.36
C TYR A 352 -11.16 13.45 11.63
N ALA A 353 -10.63 14.59 12.09
CA ALA A 353 -9.37 15.11 11.58
C ALA A 353 -8.20 14.14 11.87
N TYR A 354 -8.19 13.54 13.06
CA TYR A 354 -7.24 12.47 13.43
C TYR A 354 -7.39 11.24 12.53
N TYR A 355 -8.61 10.74 12.35
CA TYR A 355 -8.92 9.63 11.44
C TYR A 355 -8.41 9.90 10.02
N LYS A 356 -8.66 11.11 9.49
CA LYS A 356 -8.19 11.52 8.16
C LYS A 356 -6.67 11.54 8.06
N ASP A 357 -5.98 11.99 9.11
CA ASP A 357 -4.52 12.04 9.10
C ASP A 357 -3.89 10.64 9.13
N ILE A 358 -4.43 9.70 9.92
CA ILE A 358 -4.04 8.29 9.88
C ILE A 358 -4.24 7.72 8.47
N ALA A 359 -5.43 7.92 7.89
CA ALA A 359 -5.76 7.41 6.57
C ALA A 359 -4.79 7.94 5.51
N LYS A 360 -4.52 9.24 5.57
CA LYS A 360 -3.57 9.93 4.69
C LYS A 360 -2.15 9.37 4.87
N ARG A 361 -1.67 9.22 6.10
CA ARG A 361 -0.30 8.74 6.38
C ARG A 361 -0.04 7.34 5.87
N MET A 362 -1.00 6.44 6.06
CA MET A 362 -0.92 5.07 5.53
C MET A 362 -0.90 5.04 4.00
N LYS A 363 -1.65 5.95 3.34
CA LYS A 363 -1.73 6.07 1.88
C LYS A 363 -0.51 6.77 1.26
N ASP A 364 0.01 7.79 1.93
CA ASP A 364 1.10 8.63 1.44
C ASP A 364 2.45 7.92 1.37
N ARG A 365 2.53 6.70 1.94
CA ARG A 365 3.63 5.77 1.71
C ARG A 365 3.89 5.50 0.22
N ASP A 366 2.87 5.61 -0.62
CA ASP A 366 2.96 5.38 -2.07
C ASP A 366 3.62 6.54 -2.84
N ARG A 367 3.95 7.67 -2.18
CA ARG A 367 4.53 8.85 -2.84
C ARG A 367 6.03 8.65 -3.13
N GLU A 368 6.50 9.26 -4.21
CA GLU A 368 7.92 9.23 -4.61
C GLU A 368 8.83 9.86 -3.55
N ASN A 369 8.42 10.99 -2.96
CA ASN A 369 9.19 11.70 -1.93
C ASN A 369 8.82 11.29 -0.50
N PHE A 370 8.36 10.05 -0.30
CA PHE A 370 7.99 9.57 1.02
C PHE A 370 9.23 9.47 1.91
N GLN A 371 9.20 10.16 3.05
CA GLN A 371 10.32 10.14 3.99
C GLN A 371 10.14 9.06 5.04
N ASP A 372 11.24 8.45 5.49
CA ASP A 372 11.14 7.39 6.49
C ASP A 372 10.46 7.91 7.76
N GLN A 373 10.69 9.16 8.18
CA GLN A 373 10.05 9.81 9.34
C GLN A 373 8.51 9.89 9.27
N GLU A 374 7.90 9.74 8.10
CA GLU A 374 6.44 9.75 7.93
C GLU A 374 5.80 8.35 8.08
N ARG A 375 6.63 7.30 8.16
CA ARG A 375 6.22 5.89 8.21
C ARG A 375 5.34 5.56 9.41
N ALA A 376 4.23 4.88 9.12
CA ALA A 376 3.45 4.11 10.07
C ALA A 376 3.58 2.62 9.70
N ASP A 377 4.13 1.83 10.61
CA ASP A 377 4.45 0.41 10.36
C ASP A 377 3.24 -0.48 10.58
N ILE A 378 2.56 -0.27 11.70
CA ILE A 378 1.42 -1.08 12.13
C ILE A 378 0.29 -0.16 12.57
N LEU A 379 -0.89 -0.34 11.97
CA LEU A 379 -2.15 0.27 12.39
C LEU A 379 -2.99 -0.75 13.17
N LEU A 380 -3.13 -0.55 14.48
CA LEU A 380 -4.02 -1.36 15.33
C LEU A 380 -5.47 -0.85 15.21
N VAL A 381 -6.42 -1.75 14.99
CA VAL A 381 -7.84 -1.43 14.84
C VAL A 381 -8.73 -2.50 15.46
N VAL A 382 -9.97 -2.12 15.81
CA VAL A 382 -11.05 -3.08 16.11
C VAL A 382 -11.89 -3.31 14.86
N ASN A 383 -12.68 -2.30 14.46
CA ASN A 383 -13.56 -2.35 13.28
C ASN A 383 -13.22 -1.29 12.22
N MET A 384 -12.55 -0.20 12.62
CA MET A 384 -12.17 0.88 11.70
C MET A 384 -11.18 0.41 10.64
N PHE A 385 -11.23 1.02 9.46
CA PHE A 385 -10.34 0.74 8.32
C PHE A 385 -10.40 -0.69 7.74
N LEU A 386 -11.23 -1.59 8.28
CA LEU A 386 -11.46 -2.91 7.69
C LEU A 386 -12.41 -2.88 6.49
N THR A 387 -13.13 -1.77 6.33
CA THR A 387 -14.03 -1.46 5.22
C THR A 387 -13.68 -0.08 4.66
N GLY A 388 -13.93 0.16 3.38
CA GLY A 388 -13.73 1.48 2.76
C GLY A 388 -12.31 2.01 2.58
N PHE A 389 -11.31 1.40 3.22
CA PHE A 389 -9.95 1.92 3.26
C PHE A 389 -9.02 1.33 2.18
N ASP A 390 -8.52 2.16 1.28
CA ASP A 390 -7.74 1.72 0.12
C ASP A 390 -6.29 2.23 0.17
N VAL A 391 -5.33 1.31 0.37
CA VAL A 391 -3.89 1.58 0.44
C VAL A 391 -3.12 0.51 -0.34
N LYS A 392 -2.27 0.91 -1.29
CA LYS A 392 -1.50 -0.07 -2.09
C LYS A 392 -0.32 -0.63 -1.31
N LYS A 393 0.43 0.20 -0.57
CA LYS A 393 1.52 -0.23 0.33
C LYS A 393 1.08 -0.89 1.64
N LEU A 394 -0.09 -1.52 1.69
CA LEU A 394 -0.51 -2.41 2.77
C LEU A 394 -0.54 -3.85 2.24
N ASN A 395 0.36 -4.70 2.74
CA ASN A 395 0.46 -6.10 2.27
C ASN A 395 0.17 -7.14 3.37
N THR A 396 0.14 -6.74 4.64
CA THR A 396 0.04 -7.69 5.77
C THR A 396 -1.11 -7.36 6.69
N LEU A 397 -1.91 -8.37 7.03
CA LEU A 397 -2.98 -8.30 8.03
C LEU A 397 -2.72 -9.32 9.15
N TYR A 398 -2.48 -8.80 10.34
CA TYR A 398 -2.45 -9.57 11.58
C TYR A 398 -3.88 -9.66 12.13
N VAL A 399 -4.38 -10.86 12.41
CA VAL A 399 -5.77 -11.09 12.81
C VAL A 399 -5.84 -11.79 14.16
N ASP A 400 -6.28 -11.06 15.18
CA ASP A 400 -6.69 -11.61 16.48
C ASP A 400 -8.15 -11.26 16.80
N LYS A 401 -9.02 -11.43 15.81
CA LYS A 401 -10.47 -11.23 15.88
C LYS A 401 -11.18 -12.41 15.21
N ASN A 402 -12.36 -12.78 15.72
CA ASN A 402 -13.19 -13.85 15.14
C ASN A 402 -13.95 -13.36 13.90
N LEU A 403 -13.27 -13.21 12.77
CA LEU A 403 -13.87 -12.74 11.52
C LEU A 403 -14.69 -13.85 10.85
N LYS A 404 -15.87 -13.49 10.32
CA LYS A 404 -16.76 -14.40 9.57
C LYS A 404 -17.28 -13.78 8.29
N TYR A 405 -17.61 -14.64 7.32
CA TYR A 405 -18.30 -14.29 6.07
C TYR A 405 -17.76 -12.99 5.43
N HIS A 406 -18.61 -11.96 5.30
CA HIS A 406 -18.26 -10.71 4.64
C HIS A 406 -17.19 -9.94 5.39
N GLY A 407 -17.20 -9.95 6.72
CA GLY A 407 -16.18 -9.28 7.53
C GLY A 407 -14.79 -9.87 7.29
N LEU A 408 -14.71 -11.20 7.12
CA LEU A 408 -13.47 -11.89 6.78
C LEU A 408 -12.94 -11.45 5.40
N ILE A 409 -13.76 -11.55 4.35
CA ILE A 409 -13.34 -11.19 2.99
C ILE A 409 -12.98 -9.71 2.87
N GLN A 410 -13.72 -8.82 3.53
CA GLN A 410 -13.46 -7.38 3.50
C GLN A 410 -12.13 -7.01 4.16
N ALA A 411 -11.84 -7.62 5.32
CA ALA A 411 -10.59 -7.43 6.04
C ALA A 411 -9.42 -8.00 5.22
N TYR A 412 -9.54 -9.24 4.71
CA TYR A 412 -8.47 -9.86 3.91
C TYR A 412 -8.21 -9.04 2.65
N SER A 413 -9.25 -8.56 1.98
CA SER A 413 -9.14 -7.72 0.77
C SER A 413 -8.52 -6.33 1.00
N ARG A 414 -8.05 -6.00 2.21
CA ARG A 414 -7.18 -4.83 2.43
C ARG A 414 -5.75 -5.07 1.92
N THR A 415 -5.30 -6.33 1.85
CA THR A 415 -3.90 -6.66 1.51
C THR A 415 -3.68 -6.96 0.02
N ASN A 416 -4.74 -7.29 -0.74
CA ASN A 416 -4.61 -7.83 -2.10
C ASN A 416 -4.64 -6.80 -3.25
N ARG A 417 -4.35 -5.53 -2.96
CA ARG A 417 -4.17 -4.53 -4.03
C ARG A 417 -2.87 -4.74 -4.77
N ILE A 418 -2.92 -4.71 -6.10
CA ILE A 418 -1.73 -4.82 -6.97
C ILE A 418 -0.80 -3.62 -6.78
N LEU A 419 0.50 -3.89 -6.68
CA LEU A 419 1.55 -2.87 -6.61
C LEU A 419 2.93 -3.47 -6.92
N GLY A 420 3.40 -3.29 -8.15
CA GLY A 420 4.69 -3.81 -8.60
C GLY A 420 4.79 -5.33 -8.49
N GLU A 421 5.99 -5.87 -8.74
CA GLU A 421 6.23 -7.31 -8.68
C GLU A 421 6.56 -7.78 -7.25
N LEU A 422 7.16 -6.89 -6.45
CA LEU A 422 7.54 -7.20 -5.06
C LEU A 422 6.35 -7.64 -4.21
N LYS A 423 5.16 -7.07 -4.46
CA LYS A 423 3.92 -7.45 -3.78
C LYS A 423 3.21 -8.56 -4.54
N SER A 424 3.63 -9.80 -4.32
CA SER A 424 3.07 -10.97 -5.01
C SER A 424 1.75 -11.49 -4.41
N GLN A 425 1.50 -11.27 -3.11
CA GLN A 425 0.26 -11.69 -2.45
C GLN A 425 -0.13 -10.78 -1.28
N GLY A 426 -1.37 -10.94 -0.80
CA GLY A 426 -1.81 -10.41 0.48
C GLY A 426 -1.50 -11.38 1.63
N ASN A 427 -0.64 -10.98 2.56
CA ASN A 427 -0.25 -11.81 3.70
C ASN A 427 -1.28 -11.68 4.84
N ILE A 428 -1.86 -12.80 5.26
CA ILE A 428 -2.78 -12.88 6.39
C ILE A 428 -2.17 -13.80 7.44
N VAL A 429 -1.91 -13.27 8.63
CA VAL A 429 -1.44 -14.06 9.76
C VAL A 429 -2.52 -14.03 10.83
N SER A 430 -3.17 -15.16 11.05
CA SER A 430 -4.22 -15.28 12.05
C SER A 430 -3.71 -15.94 13.32
N PHE A 431 -3.94 -15.28 14.45
CA PHE A 431 -3.65 -15.80 15.80
C PHE A 431 -4.82 -16.58 16.39
N ARG A 432 -5.82 -16.90 15.56
CA ARG A 432 -7.00 -17.73 15.85
C ARG A 432 -7.18 -18.74 14.73
N ASN A 433 -7.83 -19.88 14.99
CA ASN A 433 -8.14 -20.82 13.92
C ASN A 433 -9.38 -20.37 13.12
N LEU A 434 -9.17 -19.49 12.13
CA LEU A 434 -10.24 -19.04 11.23
C LEU A 434 -10.41 -19.91 10.00
N LYS A 435 -9.86 -21.13 9.96
CA LYS A 435 -9.90 -21.98 8.75
C LYS A 435 -11.33 -22.26 8.28
N ASP A 436 -12.17 -22.78 9.18
CA ASP A 436 -13.56 -23.10 8.84
C ASP A 436 -14.34 -21.84 8.41
N ASN A 437 -14.10 -20.70 9.07
CA ASN A 437 -14.71 -19.42 8.70
C ASN A 437 -14.24 -18.94 7.32
N THR A 438 -12.97 -19.19 6.98
CA THR A 438 -12.36 -18.83 5.69
C THR A 438 -12.98 -19.67 4.58
N ASP A 439 -13.06 -20.99 4.77
CA ASP A 439 -13.65 -21.93 3.83
C ASP A 439 -15.14 -21.59 3.58
N GLN A 440 -15.90 -21.27 4.64
CA GLN A 440 -17.29 -20.83 4.53
C GLN A 440 -17.43 -19.50 3.78
N ALA A 441 -16.56 -18.53 4.05
CA ALA A 441 -16.61 -17.24 3.39
C ALA A 441 -16.29 -17.35 1.89
N VAL A 442 -15.29 -18.15 1.53
CA VAL A 442 -14.95 -18.43 0.14
C VAL A 442 -16.11 -19.10 -0.57
N ALA A 443 -16.66 -20.18 -0.02
CA ALA A 443 -17.80 -20.89 -0.61
C ALA A 443 -19.02 -19.98 -0.86
N LEU A 444 -19.22 -18.96 -0.02
CA LEU A 444 -20.35 -18.03 -0.14
C LEU A 444 -20.11 -16.92 -1.18
N PHE A 445 -18.87 -16.45 -1.33
CA PHE A 445 -18.54 -15.27 -2.16
C PHE A 445 -17.83 -15.61 -3.48
N SER A 446 -17.75 -16.90 -3.82
CA SER A 446 -17.09 -17.37 -5.05
C SER A 446 -17.83 -18.59 -5.64
N ASP A 447 -17.44 -19.00 -6.85
CA ASP A 447 -18.02 -20.17 -7.53
C ASP A 447 -17.41 -21.49 -6.97
N THR A 448 -18.00 -22.65 -7.29
CA THR A 448 -17.87 -23.92 -6.53
C THR A 448 -16.47 -24.58 -6.51
N ASN A 449 -15.45 -24.03 -7.17
CA ASN A 449 -14.05 -24.52 -7.23
C ASN A 449 -13.00 -23.43 -6.87
N ALA A 450 -13.40 -22.36 -6.21
CA ALA A 450 -12.61 -21.13 -6.12
C ALA A 450 -11.44 -21.11 -5.13
N SER A 451 -11.33 -22.07 -4.20
CA SER A 451 -10.30 -22.00 -3.16
C SER A 451 -8.88 -22.03 -3.72
N GLU A 452 -8.62 -22.84 -4.75
CA GLU A 452 -7.32 -22.93 -5.45
C GLU A 452 -6.98 -21.64 -6.23
N GLU A 453 -8.01 -20.89 -6.63
CA GLU A 453 -7.83 -19.62 -7.33
C GLU A 453 -7.57 -18.46 -6.36
N ILE A 454 -8.12 -18.51 -5.14
CA ILE A 454 -8.07 -17.40 -4.18
C ILE A 454 -6.80 -17.41 -3.32
N PHE A 455 -6.32 -18.59 -2.95
CA PHE A 455 -5.14 -18.74 -2.09
C PHE A 455 -3.90 -19.11 -2.90
N ILE A 456 -2.74 -18.71 -2.40
CA ILE A 456 -1.48 -19.28 -2.86
C ILE A 456 -1.31 -20.69 -2.32
N GLU A 457 -0.43 -21.45 -2.97
CA GLU A 457 -0.13 -22.82 -2.55
C GLU A 457 0.62 -22.87 -1.21
N PRO A 458 0.70 -24.03 -0.53
CA PRO A 458 1.50 -24.19 0.67
C PRO A 458 3.00 -23.95 0.43
N TYR A 459 3.74 -23.71 1.51
CA TYR A 459 5.19 -23.47 1.48
C TYR A 459 5.95 -24.58 0.72
N GLU A 460 5.61 -25.84 0.98
CA GLU A 460 6.29 -27.00 0.40
C GLU A 460 6.20 -27.03 -1.13
N TYR A 461 5.09 -26.57 -1.71
CA TYR A 461 4.91 -26.46 -3.15
C TYR A 461 5.92 -25.49 -3.76
N TYR A 462 6.12 -24.33 -3.12
CA TYR A 462 7.06 -23.32 -3.63
C TYR A 462 8.51 -23.76 -3.52
N ILE A 463 8.85 -24.54 -2.49
CA ILE A 463 10.19 -25.14 -2.33
C ILE A 463 10.45 -26.19 -3.42
N GLU A 464 9.48 -27.06 -3.69
CA GLU A 464 9.59 -28.03 -4.80
C GLU A 464 9.78 -27.31 -6.14
N LYS A 465 8.95 -26.29 -6.44
CA LYS A 465 9.06 -25.51 -7.67
C LYS A 465 10.37 -24.73 -7.78
N PHE A 466 10.88 -24.17 -6.69
CA PHE A 466 12.18 -23.51 -6.68
C PHE A 466 13.28 -24.52 -7.01
N ASN A 467 13.25 -25.70 -6.39
CA ASN A 467 14.23 -26.74 -6.59
C ASN A 467 14.20 -27.31 -8.02
N ASP A 468 13.02 -27.45 -8.63
CA ASP A 468 12.88 -27.78 -10.05
C ASP A 468 13.49 -26.67 -10.93
N GLY A 469 13.17 -25.41 -10.66
CA GLY A 469 13.73 -24.27 -11.39
C GLY A 469 15.26 -24.16 -11.27
N VAL A 470 15.85 -24.60 -10.15
CA VAL A 470 17.31 -24.68 -9.98
C VAL A 470 17.91 -25.73 -10.92
N GLN A 471 17.21 -26.85 -11.17
CA GLN A 471 17.66 -27.85 -12.14
C GLN A 471 17.63 -27.28 -13.56
N GLU A 472 16.56 -26.56 -13.92
CA GLU A 472 16.44 -25.87 -15.21
C GLU A 472 17.56 -24.83 -15.40
N LEU A 473 17.80 -24.00 -14.39
CA LEU A 473 18.89 -23.02 -14.42
C LEU A 473 20.25 -23.70 -14.62
N ARG A 474 20.52 -24.78 -13.87
CA ARG A 474 21.79 -25.52 -13.93
C ARG A 474 22.00 -26.25 -15.26
N ALA A 475 20.94 -26.58 -15.98
CA ALA A 475 21.02 -27.13 -17.33
C ALA A 475 21.50 -26.10 -18.36
N ILE A 476 21.17 -24.82 -18.15
CA ILE A 476 21.62 -23.70 -19.00
C ILE A 476 23.03 -23.25 -18.59
N ALA A 477 23.24 -23.01 -17.29
CA ALA A 477 24.52 -22.61 -16.71
C ALA A 477 24.73 -23.37 -15.41
N THR A 478 25.64 -24.34 -15.40
CA THR A 478 25.84 -25.23 -14.24
C THR A 478 26.41 -24.49 -13.03
N ILE A 479 27.32 -23.54 -13.28
CA ILE A 479 27.83 -22.59 -12.28
C ILE A 479 27.63 -21.14 -12.76
N PRO A 480 27.59 -20.14 -11.85
CA PRO A 480 27.38 -18.73 -12.22
C PRO A 480 28.33 -18.22 -13.32
N ASN A 481 29.57 -18.68 -13.32
CA ASN A 481 30.55 -18.27 -14.34
C ASN A 481 30.26 -18.81 -15.75
N ASP A 482 29.45 -19.85 -15.90
CA ASP A 482 29.07 -20.37 -17.21
C ASP A 482 28.14 -19.40 -17.96
N VAL A 483 27.43 -18.52 -17.24
CA VAL A 483 26.61 -17.47 -17.84
C VAL A 483 27.44 -16.54 -18.74
N ASN A 484 28.72 -16.31 -18.41
CA ASN A 484 29.61 -15.50 -19.25
C ASN A 484 29.93 -16.16 -20.60
N LYS A 485 29.69 -17.47 -20.74
CA LYS A 485 29.95 -18.24 -21.96
C LYS A 485 28.73 -18.26 -22.91
N LEU A 486 27.58 -17.74 -22.49
CA LEU A 486 26.38 -17.66 -23.31
C LEU A 486 26.59 -16.61 -24.41
N ILE A 487 26.79 -17.07 -25.64
CA ILE A 487 27.07 -16.21 -26.81
C ILE A 487 25.77 -15.86 -27.56
N SER A 488 24.83 -16.79 -27.67
CA SER A 488 23.55 -16.55 -28.35
C SER A 488 22.62 -15.68 -27.52
N GLU A 489 21.90 -14.76 -28.16
CA GLU A 489 20.84 -13.99 -27.50
C GLU A 489 19.72 -14.91 -26.99
N ASP A 490 19.40 -15.98 -27.72
CA ASP A 490 18.41 -16.97 -27.29
C ASP A 490 18.80 -17.64 -25.96
N ASP A 491 20.07 -18.07 -25.82
CA ASP A 491 20.56 -18.70 -24.59
C ASP A 491 20.56 -17.71 -23.41
N GLN A 492 20.87 -16.44 -23.67
CA GLN A 492 20.80 -15.38 -22.67
C GLN A 492 19.35 -15.12 -22.23
N VAL A 493 18.40 -15.09 -23.17
CA VAL A 493 16.97 -14.98 -22.89
C VAL A 493 16.47 -16.18 -22.07
N GLU A 494 16.90 -17.40 -22.39
CA GLU A 494 16.56 -18.60 -21.62
C GLU A 494 17.09 -18.52 -20.19
N PHE A 495 18.35 -18.10 -20.01
CA PHE A 495 18.91 -17.87 -18.67
C PHE A 495 18.13 -16.80 -17.89
N VAL A 496 17.83 -15.65 -18.51
CA VAL A 496 17.07 -14.57 -17.89
C VAL A 496 15.70 -15.07 -17.46
N LYS A 497 14.98 -15.81 -18.32
CA LYS A 497 13.67 -16.40 -17.99
C LYS A 497 13.77 -17.39 -16.82
N ALA A 498 14.75 -18.27 -16.83
CA ALA A 498 14.96 -19.27 -15.78
C ALA A 498 15.30 -18.61 -14.42
N PHE A 499 16.22 -17.64 -14.42
CA PHE A 499 16.61 -16.96 -13.18
C PHE A 499 15.48 -16.04 -12.65
N ARG A 500 14.75 -15.35 -13.54
CA ARG A 500 13.57 -14.58 -13.16
C ARG A 500 12.51 -15.43 -12.47
N ASN A 501 12.26 -16.64 -12.97
CA ASN A 501 11.36 -17.59 -12.31
C ASN A 501 11.82 -17.91 -10.87
N LEU A 502 13.13 -18.14 -10.66
CA LEU A 502 13.68 -18.35 -9.32
C LEU A 502 13.53 -17.14 -8.42
N ILE A 503 13.76 -15.92 -8.92
CA ILE A 503 13.56 -14.69 -8.13
C ILE A 503 12.09 -14.57 -7.69
N ARG A 504 11.12 -14.81 -8.58
CA ARG A 504 9.69 -14.80 -8.24
C ARG A 504 9.35 -15.83 -7.17
N LEU A 505 9.82 -17.07 -7.33
CA LEU A 505 9.61 -18.15 -6.36
C LEU A 505 10.26 -17.83 -5.02
N GLN A 506 11.46 -17.22 -5.02
CA GLN A 506 12.12 -16.77 -3.80
C GLN A 506 11.32 -15.66 -3.11
N ASN A 507 10.79 -14.68 -3.85
CA ASN A 507 10.00 -13.59 -3.29
C ASN A 507 8.75 -14.10 -2.55
N VAL A 508 8.02 -15.04 -3.16
CA VAL A 508 6.88 -15.70 -2.51
C VAL A 508 7.35 -16.51 -1.29
N SER A 509 8.41 -17.31 -1.45
CA SER A 509 8.93 -18.20 -0.40
C SER A 509 9.41 -17.43 0.83
N LYS A 510 10.14 -16.32 0.65
CA LYS A 510 10.63 -15.44 1.72
C LYS A 510 9.51 -14.86 2.58
N SER A 511 8.27 -14.80 2.08
CA SER A 511 7.14 -14.32 2.87
C SER A 511 6.70 -15.29 3.95
N PHE A 512 6.93 -16.60 3.78
CA PHE A 512 6.57 -17.62 4.78
C PHE A 512 7.47 -17.56 6.00
N THR A 513 6.93 -17.88 7.17
CA THR A 513 7.72 -17.78 8.41
C THR A 513 8.74 -18.89 8.59
N GLU A 514 8.47 -20.03 7.96
CA GLU A 514 9.29 -21.23 7.93
C GLU A 514 10.48 -21.13 6.97
N PHE A 515 10.51 -20.11 6.10
CA PHE A 515 11.51 -20.01 5.04
C PHE A 515 12.94 -20.04 5.56
N SER A 516 13.72 -20.97 5.01
CA SER A 516 15.15 -21.08 5.19
C SER A 516 15.83 -21.45 3.86
N PHE A 517 16.99 -20.86 3.59
CA PHE A 517 17.83 -21.26 2.45
C PHE A 517 18.33 -22.72 2.55
N SER A 518 18.31 -23.32 3.75
CA SER A 518 18.65 -24.74 3.94
C SER A 518 17.72 -25.70 3.20
N ASP A 519 16.51 -25.26 2.87
CA ASP A 519 15.49 -26.10 2.25
C ASP A 519 15.58 -26.05 0.71
N LEU A 520 16.46 -25.19 0.19
CA LEU A 520 16.68 -24.98 -1.24
C LEU A 520 17.90 -25.77 -1.74
N ASN A 521 17.84 -26.22 -2.99
CA ASN A 521 18.96 -26.87 -3.70
C ASN A 521 20.01 -25.87 -4.23
N LEU A 522 19.95 -24.63 -3.76
CA LEU A 522 20.83 -23.52 -4.10
C LEU A 522 21.04 -22.68 -2.83
N ASP A 523 22.30 -22.55 -2.41
CA ASP A 523 22.65 -21.72 -1.26
C ASP A 523 22.57 -20.22 -1.59
N GLU A 524 22.51 -19.41 -0.53
CA GLU A 524 22.32 -17.96 -0.62
C GLU A 524 23.43 -17.28 -1.42
N GLN A 525 24.70 -17.67 -1.22
CA GLN A 525 25.83 -17.09 -1.94
C GLN A 525 25.75 -17.38 -3.43
N THR A 526 25.52 -18.64 -3.81
CA THR A 526 25.40 -19.01 -5.22
C THR A 526 24.21 -18.33 -5.89
N PHE A 527 23.09 -18.12 -5.17
CA PHE A 527 21.96 -17.36 -5.68
C PHE A 527 22.35 -15.89 -5.99
N GLU A 528 23.06 -15.22 -5.07
CA GLU A 528 23.54 -13.86 -5.29
C GLU A 528 24.58 -13.77 -6.44
N ASP A 529 25.39 -14.81 -6.63
CA ASP A 529 26.32 -14.89 -7.75
C ASP A 529 25.57 -14.98 -9.10
N TYR A 530 24.51 -15.78 -9.21
CA TYR A 530 23.66 -15.82 -10.41
C TYR A 530 22.90 -14.50 -10.62
N LYS A 531 22.41 -13.88 -9.54
CA LYS A 531 21.78 -12.55 -9.58
C LYS A 531 22.72 -11.49 -10.13
N SER A 532 23.99 -11.53 -9.74
CA SER A 532 25.02 -10.65 -10.29
C SER A 532 25.16 -10.82 -11.81
N LYS A 533 25.14 -12.07 -12.29
CA LYS A 533 25.20 -12.38 -13.74
C LYS A 533 23.95 -11.96 -14.51
N TYR A 534 22.79 -12.09 -13.88
CA TYR A 534 21.52 -11.60 -14.41
C TYR A 534 21.54 -10.09 -14.63
N LEU A 535 22.06 -9.33 -13.65
CA LEU A 535 22.23 -7.88 -13.76
C LEU A 535 23.29 -7.49 -14.79
N ASP A 536 24.40 -8.24 -14.90
CA ASP A 536 25.40 -8.02 -15.94
C ASP A 536 24.81 -8.11 -17.36
N ILE A 537 23.87 -9.04 -17.60
CA ILE A 537 23.17 -9.15 -18.90
C ILE A 537 22.31 -7.92 -19.15
N TYR A 538 21.51 -7.50 -18.17
CA TYR A 538 20.67 -6.29 -18.25
C TYR A 538 21.48 -5.02 -18.60
N ASP A 539 22.63 -4.83 -17.96
CA ASP A 539 23.48 -3.66 -18.19
C ASP A 539 24.12 -3.66 -19.59
N ARG A 540 24.53 -4.85 -20.07
CA ARG A 540 25.09 -5.01 -21.43
C ARG A 540 24.06 -4.69 -22.50
N THR A 541 22.80 -5.08 -22.31
CA THR A 541 21.73 -4.74 -23.25
C THR A 541 21.47 -3.25 -23.33
N ARG A 542 21.53 -2.53 -22.21
CA ARG A 542 21.28 -1.06 -22.19
C ARG A 542 22.43 -0.21 -22.75
N SER A 543 23.64 -0.78 -22.85
CA SER A 543 24.85 -0.06 -23.28
C SER A 543 25.10 -0.09 -24.80
N LYS A 544 24.28 -0.80 -25.58
CA LYS A 544 24.39 -0.83 -27.05
C LYS A 544 23.73 0.43 -27.66
N PRO A 545 24.37 1.12 -28.63
CA PRO A 545 23.76 2.25 -29.33
C PRO A 545 22.64 1.81 -30.28
N ASP A 546 21.56 2.62 -30.38
CA ASP A 546 20.29 2.47 -31.12
C ASP A 546 20.34 1.98 -32.61
N ASP A 547 21.52 1.76 -33.20
CA ASP A 547 21.68 1.48 -34.64
C ASP A 547 21.71 -0.04 -35.00
N GLU A 548 21.63 -0.95 -34.03
CA GLU A 548 21.50 -2.40 -34.28
C GLU A 548 20.09 -2.92 -33.91
N LYS A 549 19.44 -3.55 -34.90
CA LYS A 549 18.04 -4.00 -34.89
C LYS A 549 17.69 -4.96 -33.75
N GLU A 550 16.47 -4.82 -33.22
CA GLU A 550 15.64 -5.83 -32.53
C GLU A 550 16.41 -6.88 -31.70
N SER A 551 16.93 -6.47 -30.54
CA SER A 551 17.51 -7.36 -29.52
C SER A 551 16.39 -8.13 -28.81
N LEU A 552 16.41 -9.47 -28.88
CA LEU A 552 15.42 -10.32 -28.21
C LEU A 552 15.46 -10.17 -26.69
N VAL A 553 16.61 -9.78 -26.14
CA VAL A 553 16.81 -9.59 -24.71
C VAL A 553 16.17 -8.28 -24.22
N GLU A 554 16.07 -7.25 -25.08
CA GLU A 554 15.40 -5.99 -24.75
C GLU A 554 13.87 -6.14 -24.64
N GLU A 555 13.30 -7.18 -25.25
CA GLU A 555 11.87 -7.50 -25.13
C GLU A 555 11.53 -8.20 -23.80
N VAL A 556 12.53 -8.65 -23.03
CA VAL A 556 12.32 -9.36 -21.77
C VAL A 556 12.26 -8.38 -20.61
N ASP A 557 11.17 -8.41 -19.85
CA ASP A 557 11.11 -7.70 -18.57
C ASP A 557 11.99 -8.39 -17.51
N PHE A 558 12.98 -7.66 -17.00
CA PHE A 558 13.94 -8.13 -16.00
C PHE A 558 13.42 -8.08 -14.56
N GLU A 559 12.26 -7.49 -14.28
CA GLU A 559 11.65 -7.42 -12.94
C GLU A 559 12.61 -6.95 -11.84
N LEU A 560 13.37 -5.90 -12.13
CA LEU A 560 14.40 -5.38 -11.24
C LEU A 560 13.88 -4.98 -9.85
N GLU A 561 12.56 -4.78 -9.69
CA GLU A 561 11.91 -4.52 -8.42
C GLU A 561 11.97 -5.70 -7.44
N LEU A 562 11.99 -6.94 -7.95
CA LEU A 562 12.08 -8.17 -7.14
C LEU A 562 13.49 -8.43 -6.62
N ILE A 563 14.47 -7.90 -7.34
CA ILE A 563 15.84 -7.85 -6.90
C ILE A 563 15.84 -6.83 -5.77
N GLN A 564 15.70 -7.35 -4.54
CA GLN A 564 16.09 -6.63 -3.34
C GLN A 564 17.53 -6.18 -3.59
N ARG A 565 17.67 -4.93 -4.01
CA ARG A 565 18.69 -4.06 -3.48
C ARG A 565 18.34 -4.02 -2.01
N ASP A 566 18.97 -4.87 -1.21
CA ASP A 566 19.43 -4.37 0.07
C ASP A 566 20.21 -3.14 -0.35
N GLU A 567 19.57 -1.97 -0.31
CA GLU A 567 20.19 -0.76 -0.81
C GLU A 567 21.35 -0.51 0.14
N ILE A 568 22.50 -1.07 -0.21
CA ILE A 568 23.82 -0.60 0.15
C ILE A 568 23.89 0.78 -0.51
N ASN A 569 23.17 1.72 0.08
CA ASN A 569 23.20 3.11 -0.29
C ASN A 569 24.44 3.74 0.35
N VAL A 570 24.74 4.96 -0.07
CA VAL A 570 25.88 5.71 0.44
C VAL A 570 25.83 5.78 1.98
N SER A 571 24.65 5.92 2.57
CA SER A 571 24.45 5.98 4.03
C SER A 571 24.81 4.68 4.75
N TYR A 572 24.55 3.51 4.16
CA TYR A 572 24.98 2.22 4.71
C TYR A 572 26.50 2.04 4.59
N ILE A 573 27.10 2.41 3.46
CA ILE A 573 28.56 2.40 3.28
C ILE A 573 29.23 3.33 4.30
N LEU A 574 28.70 4.54 4.51
CA LEU A 574 29.24 5.48 5.49
C LEU A 574 29.16 4.94 6.92
N LYS A 575 28.09 4.21 7.29
CA LYS A 575 28.00 3.52 8.58
C LYS A 575 29.06 2.42 8.73
N LEU A 576 29.31 1.64 7.67
CA LEU A 576 30.38 0.63 7.68
C LEU A 576 31.75 1.28 7.84
N LEU A 577 32.02 2.40 7.14
CA LEU A 577 33.26 3.16 7.26
C LEU A 577 33.42 3.83 8.64
N ALA A 578 32.34 4.33 9.23
CA ALA A 578 32.34 4.88 10.58
C ALA A 578 32.64 3.82 11.65
N ASN A 579 32.13 2.60 11.48
CA ASN A 579 32.46 1.48 12.35
C ASN A 579 33.91 1.04 12.17
N LEU A 580 34.38 0.93 10.91
CA LEU A 580 35.78 0.63 10.59
C LEU A 580 36.74 1.62 11.26
N GLN A 581 36.39 2.90 11.37
CA GLN A 581 37.20 3.92 12.05
C GLN A 581 37.17 3.78 13.59
N ARG A 582 36.07 3.33 14.19
CA ARG A 582 35.98 3.10 15.64
C ARG A 582 36.87 1.96 16.09
N ASP A 583 37.01 0.93 15.26
CA ASP A 583 37.82 -0.25 15.53
C ASP A 583 39.34 0.02 15.44
N ILE A 584 39.77 1.13 14.82
CA ILE A 584 41.18 1.59 14.83
C ILE A 584 41.66 1.97 16.24
N LYS A 585 40.74 2.20 17.20
CA LYS A 585 41.09 2.59 18.58
C LYS A 585 41.56 1.43 19.47
N ASP A 586 41.41 0.19 19.04
CA ASP A 586 41.95 -0.99 19.73
C ASP A 586 43.18 -1.51 18.95
N ASP A 587 44.30 -1.73 19.64
CA ASP A 587 45.62 -2.12 19.10
C ASP A 587 45.66 -3.53 18.42
N ALA A 588 44.53 -4.05 17.94
CA ALA A 588 44.40 -5.35 17.30
C ALA A 588 44.33 -5.21 15.76
N THR A 589 45.46 -5.55 15.14
CA THR A 589 45.66 -6.03 13.76
C THR A 589 45.23 -5.10 12.60
N GLN A 590 46.22 -4.35 12.07
CA GLN A 590 46.16 -3.69 10.75
C GLN A 590 45.67 -4.60 9.61
N GLU A 591 45.86 -5.92 9.73
CA GLU A 591 45.39 -6.91 8.77
C GLU A 591 43.86 -6.99 8.71
N ASP A 592 43.17 -6.90 9.85
CA ASP A 592 41.71 -6.90 9.91
C ASP A 592 41.11 -5.63 9.31
N TYR A 593 41.76 -4.48 9.56
CA TYR A 593 41.38 -3.22 8.93
C TYR A 593 41.50 -3.28 7.40
N GLN A 594 42.58 -3.85 6.87
CA GLN A 594 42.76 -4.01 5.42
C GLN A 594 41.76 -5.01 4.84
N ASN A 595 41.45 -6.09 5.54
CA ASN A 595 40.47 -7.08 5.10
C ASN A 595 39.04 -6.51 5.08
N GLN A 596 38.65 -5.75 6.11
CA GLN A 596 37.35 -5.08 6.17
C GLN A 596 37.25 -3.96 5.13
N LYS A 597 38.32 -3.16 4.94
CA LYS A 597 38.41 -2.15 3.87
C LYS A 597 38.25 -2.80 2.49
N ALA A 598 38.94 -3.90 2.22
CA ALA A 598 38.83 -4.65 0.97
C ALA A 598 37.41 -5.19 0.76
N SER A 599 36.77 -5.69 1.83
CA SER A 599 35.39 -6.18 1.79
C SER A 599 34.39 -5.06 1.46
N ILE A 600 34.58 -3.86 2.01
CA ILE A 600 33.74 -2.68 1.71
C ILE A 600 33.94 -2.24 0.25
N LEU A 601 35.17 -2.22 -0.25
CA LEU A 601 35.46 -1.92 -1.67
C LEU A 601 34.84 -2.95 -2.61
N GLU A 602 34.89 -4.22 -2.24
CA GLU A 602 34.25 -5.30 -3.00
C GLU A 602 32.72 -5.15 -3.01
N LEU A 603 32.10 -4.79 -1.87
CA LEU A 603 30.67 -4.49 -1.76
C LEU A 603 30.27 -3.30 -2.66
N ILE A 604 31.03 -2.21 -2.65
CA ILE A 604 30.81 -1.05 -3.54
C ILE A 604 30.89 -1.48 -5.01
N GLY A 605 31.81 -2.38 -5.36
CA GLY A 605 31.99 -2.89 -6.72
C GLY A 605 30.86 -3.79 -7.21
N LYS A 606 30.20 -4.54 -6.31
CA LYS A 606 29.08 -5.44 -6.62
C LYS A 606 27.75 -4.68 -6.81
N GLU A 607 27.63 -3.49 -6.24
CA GLU A 607 26.37 -2.74 -6.18
C GLU A 607 26.14 -1.80 -7.37
N VAL A 608 25.09 -2.09 -8.15
CA VAL A 608 24.77 -1.37 -9.40
C VAL A 608 24.47 0.12 -9.18
N GLN A 609 23.82 0.49 -8.07
CA GLN A 609 23.50 1.89 -7.73
C GLN A 609 24.73 2.71 -7.31
N LEU A 610 25.79 2.05 -6.82
CA LEU A 610 27.01 2.69 -6.37
C LEU A 610 28.06 2.80 -7.48
N ARG A 611 27.88 2.12 -8.63
CA ARG A 611 28.84 2.13 -9.75
C ARG A 611 29.15 3.54 -10.26
N SER A 612 28.15 4.42 -10.41
CA SER A 612 28.39 5.81 -10.86
C SER A 612 29.17 6.65 -9.83
N LYS A 613 29.18 6.21 -8.57
CA LYS A 613 29.80 6.88 -7.41
C LYS A 613 31.05 6.15 -6.93
N ARG A 614 31.38 5.01 -7.54
CA ARG A 614 32.47 4.12 -7.13
C ARG A 614 33.78 4.88 -7.03
N ASP A 615 34.16 5.56 -8.10
CA ASP A 615 35.41 6.32 -8.14
C ASP A 615 35.48 7.37 -7.01
N LEU A 616 34.35 7.99 -6.64
CA LEU A 616 34.30 8.97 -5.55
C LEU A 616 34.42 8.29 -4.18
N LEU A 617 33.75 7.17 -3.97
CA LEU A 617 33.83 6.41 -2.72
C LEU A 617 35.21 5.81 -2.53
N GLU A 618 35.81 5.24 -3.59
CA GLU A 618 37.18 4.72 -3.58
C GLU A 618 38.16 5.85 -3.28
N LYS A 619 38.05 7.00 -3.97
CA LYS A 619 38.89 8.19 -3.73
C LYS A 619 38.74 8.71 -2.29
N PHE A 620 37.52 8.76 -1.74
CA PHE A 620 37.32 9.13 -0.34
C PHE A 620 37.98 8.16 0.63
N ILE A 621 37.79 6.84 0.42
CA ILE A 621 38.34 5.76 1.24
C ILE A 621 39.87 5.73 1.21
N GLU A 622 40.49 6.12 0.10
CA GLU A 622 41.94 6.13 -0.07
C GLU A 622 42.59 7.44 0.39
N GLU A 623 42.01 8.59 0.07
CA GLU A 623 42.66 9.89 0.24
C GLU A 623 42.22 10.63 1.51
N ARG A 624 40.98 10.44 1.97
CA ARG A 624 40.40 11.24 3.07
C ARG A 624 40.15 10.44 4.33
N LEU A 625 39.68 9.19 4.19
CA LEU A 625 39.39 8.31 5.32
C LEU A 625 40.61 8.09 6.24
N PRO A 626 41.86 7.93 5.75
CA PRO A 626 43.03 7.74 6.61
C PRO A 626 43.46 9.00 7.39
N THR A 627 42.99 10.17 6.97
CA THR A 627 43.37 11.49 7.55
C THR A 627 42.31 12.08 8.47
N LEU A 628 41.24 11.33 8.76
CA LEU A 628 40.15 11.75 9.64
C LEU A 628 40.62 11.95 11.08
N GLU A 629 40.35 13.12 11.66
CA GLU A 629 40.65 13.39 13.05
C GLU A 629 39.66 12.64 13.99
N PRO A 630 40.07 12.25 15.21
CA PRO A 630 39.25 11.42 16.11
C PRO A 630 37.92 12.03 16.57
N GLN A 631 37.69 13.32 16.28
CA GLN A 631 36.51 14.10 16.68
C GLN A 631 35.56 14.35 15.49
N GLU A 632 35.99 14.05 14.26
CA GLU A 632 35.23 14.30 13.04
C GLU A 632 34.28 13.12 12.75
N LYS A 633 33.04 13.43 12.35
CA LYS A 633 32.07 12.43 11.88
C LYS A 633 32.36 12.11 10.41
N VAL A 634 32.44 10.82 10.07
CA VAL A 634 32.70 10.35 8.69
C VAL A 634 31.68 10.91 7.71
N GLU A 635 30.41 11.02 8.12
CA GLU A 635 29.33 11.56 7.31
C GLU A 635 29.56 13.02 6.92
N THR A 636 29.99 13.86 7.86
CA THR A 636 30.27 15.29 7.62
C THR A 636 31.48 15.47 6.71
N VAL A 637 32.56 14.75 6.98
CA VAL A 637 33.78 14.83 6.15
C VAL A 637 33.55 14.30 4.74
N PHE A 638 32.67 13.30 4.59
CA PHE A 638 32.24 12.83 3.28
C PHE A 638 31.42 13.88 2.53
N GLN A 639 30.48 14.57 3.19
CA GLN A 639 29.71 15.66 2.56
C GLN A 639 30.61 16.79 2.07
N ASP A 640 31.61 17.18 2.86
CA ASP A 640 32.58 18.21 2.48
C ASP A 640 33.40 17.79 1.26
N PHE A 641 33.95 16.56 1.29
CA PHE A 641 34.68 15.99 0.16
C PHE A 641 33.79 15.92 -1.10
N TRP A 642 32.55 15.44 -0.95
CA TRP A 642 31.58 15.34 -2.04
C TRP A 642 31.28 16.70 -2.68
N THR A 643 31.10 17.72 -1.84
CA THR A 643 30.84 19.09 -2.28
C THR A 643 32.05 19.66 -3.02
N GLN A 644 33.26 19.40 -2.53
CA GLN A 644 34.48 19.85 -3.19
C GLN A 644 34.67 19.19 -4.57
N GLU A 645 34.56 17.86 -4.66
CA GLU A 645 34.68 17.12 -5.92
C GLU A 645 33.63 17.56 -6.94
N ARG A 646 32.41 17.88 -6.48
CA ARG A 646 31.35 18.42 -7.34
C ARG A 646 31.73 19.78 -7.91
N ILE A 647 32.27 20.68 -7.09
CA ILE A 647 32.73 22.01 -7.53
C ILE A 647 33.86 21.86 -8.55
N GLU A 648 34.83 20.99 -8.29
CA GLU A 648 35.96 20.73 -9.19
C GLU A 648 35.50 20.15 -10.53
N ALA A 649 34.56 19.20 -10.52
CA ALA A 649 33.98 18.63 -11.75
C ALA A 649 33.25 19.68 -12.60
N ILE A 650 32.48 20.58 -11.97
CA ILE A 650 31.80 21.68 -12.67
C ILE A 650 32.83 22.67 -13.24
N GLN A 651 33.88 23.00 -12.49
CA GLN A 651 34.96 23.87 -12.96
C GLN A 651 35.70 23.25 -14.15
N GLN A 652 36.00 21.95 -14.10
CA GLN A 652 36.63 21.23 -15.19
C GLN A 652 35.76 21.23 -16.45
N LEU A 653 34.46 20.98 -16.32
CA LEU A 653 33.51 21.09 -17.45
C LEU A 653 33.53 22.51 -18.05
N CYS A 654 33.54 23.54 -17.20
CA CYS A 654 33.58 24.92 -17.66
C CYS A 654 34.89 25.27 -18.38
N LEU A 655 36.02 24.75 -17.92
CA LEU A 655 37.33 24.94 -18.55
C LEU A 655 37.43 24.22 -19.90
N GLU A 656 37.00 22.95 -19.95
CA GLU A 656 37.11 22.11 -21.15
C GLU A 656 36.21 22.57 -22.30
N GLU A 657 34.99 23.00 -21.99
CA GLU A 657 34.01 23.42 -23.01
C GLU A 657 33.87 24.96 -23.09
N ASN A 658 34.74 25.71 -22.38
CA ASN A 658 34.77 27.17 -22.33
C ASN A 658 33.40 27.80 -22.00
N LEU A 659 32.82 27.36 -20.89
CA LEU A 659 31.49 27.76 -20.40
C LEU A 659 31.59 28.73 -19.21
N LYS A 660 30.52 29.50 -18.99
CA LYS A 660 30.32 30.31 -17.79
C LYS A 660 29.81 29.43 -16.65
N ILE A 661 30.48 29.50 -15.50
CA ILE A 661 30.15 28.67 -14.34
C ILE A 661 28.73 28.94 -13.80
N GLU A 662 28.30 30.20 -13.81
CA GLU A 662 26.96 30.59 -13.36
C GLU A 662 25.87 29.99 -14.25
N ALA A 663 26.13 29.92 -15.57
CA ALA A 663 25.17 29.37 -16.52
C ALA A 663 25.06 27.84 -16.40
N VAL A 664 26.18 27.14 -16.15
CA VAL A 664 26.17 25.69 -15.90
C VAL A 664 25.45 25.36 -14.59
N ASN A 665 25.70 26.12 -13.52
CA ASN A 665 24.98 25.97 -12.26
C ASN A 665 23.46 26.18 -12.42
N GLN A 666 23.05 27.18 -13.21
CA GLN A 666 21.64 27.41 -13.50
C GLN A 666 21.02 26.26 -14.30
N MET A 667 21.73 25.72 -15.30
CA MET A 667 21.24 24.56 -16.06
C MET A 667 21.04 23.32 -15.17
N ILE A 668 21.96 23.08 -14.24
CA ILE A 668 21.84 21.99 -13.27
C ILE A 668 20.61 22.22 -12.37
N ALA A 669 20.41 23.44 -11.88
CA ALA A 669 19.24 23.79 -11.05
C ALA A 669 17.91 23.63 -11.82
N ASP A 670 17.85 24.09 -13.06
CA ASP A 670 16.67 23.98 -13.92
C ASP A 670 16.36 22.52 -14.26
N TYR A 671 17.39 21.70 -14.51
CA TYR A 671 17.24 20.27 -14.73
C TYR A 671 16.69 19.57 -13.47
N LYS A 672 17.23 19.86 -12.29
CA LYS A 672 16.74 19.30 -11.02
C LYS A 672 15.27 19.65 -10.74
N PHE A 673 14.86 20.87 -11.08
CA PHE A 673 13.48 21.31 -10.85
C PHE A 673 12.48 20.75 -11.88
N SER A 674 12.90 20.62 -13.15
CA SER A 674 11.97 20.32 -14.26
C SER A 674 12.10 18.93 -14.86
N GLY A 675 13.19 18.21 -14.58
CA GLY A 675 13.55 16.92 -15.19
C GLY A 675 13.82 16.99 -16.70
N LYS A 676 14.01 18.19 -17.26
CA LYS A 676 14.17 18.41 -18.70
C LYS A 676 15.58 18.85 -19.05
N GLU A 677 16.11 18.26 -20.11
CA GLU A 677 17.40 18.67 -20.67
C GLU A 677 17.41 20.16 -21.06
N PRO A 678 18.55 20.85 -20.88
CA PRO A 678 18.68 22.25 -21.25
C PRO A 678 18.52 22.42 -22.78
N LEU A 679 17.78 23.44 -23.18
CA LEU A 679 17.59 23.75 -24.60
C LEU A 679 18.92 24.10 -25.26
N ARG A 680 19.02 23.78 -26.55
CA ARG A 680 20.22 24.05 -27.35
C ARG A 680 20.65 25.52 -27.31
N GLU A 681 19.70 26.45 -27.30
CA GLU A 681 20.00 27.88 -27.20
C GLU A 681 20.60 28.25 -25.84
N THR A 682 20.10 27.66 -24.76
CA THR A 682 20.61 27.83 -23.39
C THR A 682 22.07 27.39 -23.30
N VAL A 683 22.39 26.18 -23.80
CA VAL A 683 23.76 25.63 -23.81
C VAL A 683 24.71 26.52 -24.62
N LEU A 684 24.28 26.97 -25.81
CA LEU A 684 25.11 27.82 -26.67
C LEU A 684 25.31 29.24 -26.11
N SER A 685 24.37 29.75 -25.30
CA SER A 685 24.47 31.05 -24.63
C SER A 685 25.43 31.04 -23.43
N ALA A 686 25.71 29.85 -22.89
CA ALA A 686 26.64 29.66 -21.77
C ALA A 686 28.11 29.62 -22.21
N CYS A 687 28.41 29.40 -23.49
CA CYS A 687 29.76 29.50 -24.01
C CYS A 687 30.30 30.94 -23.88
N ASN A 688 31.56 31.09 -23.44
CA ASN A 688 32.22 32.39 -23.36
C ASN A 688 32.41 33.02 -24.74
N GLU A 689 32.58 32.19 -25.78
CA GLU A 689 32.66 32.60 -27.18
C GLU A 689 31.59 31.91 -28.02
N LYS A 690 31.06 32.59 -29.04
CA LYS A 690 30.03 32.01 -29.91
C LYS A 690 30.63 30.92 -30.81
N PRO A 691 30.22 29.64 -30.67
CA PRO A 691 30.76 28.57 -31.49
C PRO A 691 30.28 28.64 -32.95
N LYS A 692 31.12 28.16 -33.86
CA LYS A 692 30.85 28.12 -35.30
C LYS A 692 29.66 27.21 -35.60
N LEU A 693 28.87 27.54 -36.64
CA LEU A 693 27.62 26.83 -36.99
C LEU A 693 27.78 25.30 -37.10
N LEU A 694 28.91 24.84 -37.65
CA LEU A 694 29.21 23.41 -37.86
C LEU A 694 29.55 22.66 -36.56
N GLU A 695 29.97 23.36 -35.50
CA GLU A 695 30.42 22.78 -34.22
C GLU A 695 29.29 22.73 -33.18
N ARG A 696 28.24 23.56 -33.35
CA ARG A 696 27.13 23.73 -32.41
C ARG A 696 26.40 22.43 -32.04
N LYS A 697 26.26 21.49 -32.99
CA LYS A 697 25.58 20.21 -32.72
C LYS A 697 26.44 19.30 -31.84
N LYS A 698 27.76 19.29 -32.08
CA LYS A 698 28.72 18.47 -31.32
C LYS A 698 28.93 19.02 -29.92
N ILE A 699 29.09 20.34 -29.79
CA ILE A 699 29.25 21.00 -28.48
C ILE A 699 28.00 20.78 -27.62
N PHE A 700 26.80 20.94 -28.18
CA PHE A 700 25.56 20.67 -27.46
C PHE A 700 25.52 19.24 -26.89
N ALA A 701 25.74 18.23 -27.74
CA ALA A 701 25.70 16.83 -27.31
C ALA A 701 26.73 16.52 -26.21
N ARG A 702 27.96 17.04 -26.33
CA ARG A 702 29.01 16.83 -25.31
C ARG A 702 28.71 17.52 -23.99
N VAL A 703 28.26 18.78 -24.04
CA VAL A 703 27.96 19.56 -22.83
C VAL A 703 26.77 18.93 -22.10
N VAL A 704 25.71 18.53 -22.81
CA VAL A 704 24.56 17.86 -22.19
C VAL A 704 24.97 16.52 -21.59
N SER A 705 25.72 15.68 -22.32
CA SER A 705 26.21 14.40 -21.80
C SER A 705 27.02 14.60 -20.51
N LYS A 706 28.04 15.47 -20.52
CA LYS A 706 28.88 15.74 -19.34
C LYS A 706 28.08 16.36 -18.18
N LEU A 707 27.10 17.20 -18.47
CA LEU A 707 26.23 17.79 -17.46
C LEU A 707 25.34 16.73 -16.80
N LEU A 708 24.74 15.84 -17.59
CA LEU A 708 23.97 14.70 -17.08
C LEU A 708 24.86 13.73 -16.30
N ASP A 709 26.10 13.49 -16.73
CA ASP A 709 27.05 12.66 -16.00
C ASP A 709 27.36 13.25 -14.62
N ILE A 710 27.58 14.57 -14.51
CA ILE A 710 27.77 15.26 -13.23
C ILE A 710 26.52 15.13 -12.35
N ILE A 711 25.33 15.32 -12.90
CA ILE A 711 24.08 15.20 -12.14
C ILE A 711 23.88 13.77 -11.64
N ASN A 712 24.04 12.77 -12.50
CA ASN A 712 23.91 11.36 -12.14
C ASN A 712 24.94 10.92 -11.10
N LYS A 713 26.15 11.48 -11.16
CA LYS A 713 27.25 11.19 -10.23
C LYS A 713 27.03 11.83 -8.86
N PHE A 714 26.63 13.10 -8.83
CA PHE A 714 26.62 13.89 -7.58
C PHE A 714 25.24 14.10 -6.94
N ASP A 715 24.14 13.98 -7.70
CA ASP A 715 22.82 14.45 -7.28
C ASP A 715 21.74 13.35 -7.18
N ASP A 716 21.89 12.22 -7.85
CA ASP A 716 20.82 11.23 -8.04
C ASP A 716 20.65 10.15 -6.93
N ALA A 717 21.35 10.23 -5.80
CA ALA A 717 21.14 9.27 -4.69
C ALA A 717 21.70 9.67 -3.30
N LEU A 718 21.82 10.96 -2.98
CA LEU A 718 22.07 11.38 -1.58
C LEU A 718 20.73 11.40 -0.83
N GLY A 719 20.17 10.23 -0.56
CA GLY A 719 19.13 10.10 0.45
C GLY A 719 19.70 10.51 1.80
N GLU A 720 19.15 11.59 2.38
CA GLU A 720 19.24 11.96 3.80
C GLU A 720 20.61 11.72 4.46
N LEU A 721 21.65 12.45 4.04
CA LEU A 721 22.69 12.86 4.98
C LEU A 721 22.22 14.21 5.53
N GLY A 722 21.69 14.20 6.76
CA GLY A 722 20.94 15.30 7.34
C GLY A 722 21.65 16.65 7.25
N GLU A 723 20.91 17.65 6.78
CA GLU A 723 21.09 19.02 7.26
C GLU A 723 20.64 19.04 8.73
N GLU A 724 21.57 18.74 9.65
CA GLU A 724 21.45 19.21 11.03
C GLU A 724 21.91 20.67 11.05
N GLU A 725 20.96 21.61 10.97
CA GLU A 725 21.07 22.92 11.61
C GLU A 725 20.17 22.99 12.85
#